data_AF-A0A5N6TNA8-F1
#
_entry.id   AF-A0A5N6TNA8-F1
#
_cell.length_a   1.000
_cell.length_b   1.000
_cell.length_c   1.000
_cell.angle_alpha   90.00
_cell.angle_beta   90.00
_cell.angle_gamma   90.00
#
_symmetry.space_group_name_H-M   'P 1'
#
loop_
_entity.id
_entity.type
_entity.pdbx_description
1 polymer ?
#
loop_
_entity_poly.entity_id
_entity_poly.type
_entity_poly.pdbx_seq_one_letter_code
_entity_poly.pdbx_strand_id
1 'polypeptide(L)'
;MFQSFTGNSRRPRQVNLGARNTNPFAAFPPSRQHPTGPQNTLAIAQQERALRQQERDRLGACRILQRTWRGYRSRKITRGVWRAEWDAAEQRRSGISPHSAMLPDSVGQLPVRYGTAEECLSQLRLLVQFLEPSNNTDIARITYFSNAFQKTLQEVPTIATEREWTTPLKRLARLTLRVLRSAATSTAPAPALWPLLELLMFLVDLIPKQMALLANEYFSVMAVLTNNIDGLFTTCRLTRENLVQSILALLRPITAETLTAYEWFARTYLTIPDLPLYLGTLDGLANNINYKLLTSALGPMQSQLKNHLKKEDDVDSRLWLLSYLIYFHKYALGSQASHKAPESGFVKVVSELLNSTALYISRRLESGDVTDIDDSPGRTPLHPFVKEQLFSLINQGSITGLLSELQSSRLSQSDLANSQSDASREAKVLATYALTLLRVFPRRGDDIRMWLYLGSATSDGSSESRIPAIKYFWQASRSSKIFATISQDSTKVLSLLKPANDLHTSRTPTISHTERDEEWTIILLFLELYTFVLKVMDDEEFFSSGSSFTASSNMRVSWTKESALPLPDIKDMTVFLKNLAFTLYWNSADLNEDEPIHDSGGIRSYFGSSALPPESISSVKDFEMKNKEKGLSGVTGIPLDYFKGLVTGLLRMIHERDSRRKFLPDGHWLMTSRFDMEGFIPAVVAEEENRHQLQDEDEEGEQDDLMDDAFYEPSLGLIGTGRAQQTRRIEALRRRQQQAARRKQLEAVAPRLELLRNMPFFIPFPTRVQIFREFIYRDQMRRRQGFIDPDAWRMSVAQASMGRVIEGRPAVHDILARHHANIRRERIFKDAFDQFYELGEGLKEPIQITFIDKFDTPEAGIDGGGVTKEFLTSVTNEAFKSTSDLNLFEENDQHLLYPNPAAVEYRRELLRQAEFTESSADWNENIRDLLRRYEFLGRVIGKCLYEGILVDVNFAPFFLLKWALTGGTGSAQKETAYRANLNDLKDLDQGLYQGLLQLKNYTGDVEDFSLNFTVTDTVPLPDGGNRTITRDLKPNGSDLPVTNQNRLVYISYIARYRLQVQPALQTNAFLQGLGQIIQPSWLSMFNQSELQTLVSGDSGDIDVSDLRRNTLYGGVYTIGDDGEEHPTIKLFWDVMHRMKNEERQKVLRFVTSTPRAPLLGFSHLNPRFSIRDSSEDQERLPSTSTCVNLLKLPRYTNAEVLREKLLYAINSGAGFDLS
;
A
#
# COMPACT_ATOMS: atom_id res chain seq x y z
N MET A 1 24.50 -73.28 -44.23
CA MET A 1 25.92 -72.87 -44.25
C MET A 1 25.97 -71.40 -44.67
N PHE A 2 26.74 -70.48 -44.09
CA PHE A 2 27.85 -70.59 -43.13
C PHE A 2 27.59 -69.78 -41.84
N GLN A 3 28.36 -70.06 -40.78
CA GLN A 3 28.27 -69.41 -39.46
C GLN A 3 29.11 -68.12 -39.39
N SER A 4 28.71 -67.19 -38.51
CA SER A 4 29.47 -65.98 -38.18
C SER A 4 30.30 -66.14 -36.90
N PHE A 5 31.61 -65.85 -37.03
CA PHE A 5 32.64 -65.82 -35.99
C PHE A 5 33.47 -64.54 -36.23
N THR A 6 33.95 -63.77 -35.26
CA THR A 6 34.00 -63.88 -33.78
C THR A 6 33.69 -62.48 -33.20
N GLY A 7 33.95 -62.01 -31.97
CA GLY A 7 34.73 -62.48 -30.81
C GLY A 7 35.31 -61.28 -30.05
N ASN A 8 34.66 -60.86 -28.96
CA ASN A 8 35.08 -59.70 -28.17
C ASN A 8 36.24 -60.10 -27.22
N SER A 9 37.43 -59.49 -27.33
CA SER A 9 38.59 -59.84 -26.50
C SER A 9 39.10 -58.64 -25.67
N ARG A 10 38.66 -58.57 -24.42
CA ARG A 10 39.37 -57.84 -23.37
C ARG A 10 40.67 -58.57 -23.06
N ARG A 11 41.83 -58.06 -23.52
CA ARG A 11 43.13 -58.48 -22.98
C ARG A 11 43.48 -57.63 -21.73
N PRO A 12 43.88 -58.25 -20.60
CA PRO A 12 44.39 -57.51 -19.46
C PRO A 12 45.75 -56.91 -19.80
N ARG A 13 46.05 -55.70 -19.30
CA ARG A 13 47.39 -55.13 -19.42
C ARG A 13 48.33 -55.82 -18.44
N GLN A 14 49.33 -56.53 -18.96
CA GLN A 14 50.47 -56.99 -18.17
C GLN A 14 51.16 -55.78 -17.54
N VAL A 15 51.37 -55.84 -16.23
CA VAL A 15 52.24 -54.92 -15.51
C VAL A 15 53.66 -55.47 -15.60
N ASN A 16 54.43 -55.00 -16.58
CA ASN A 16 55.86 -55.33 -16.67
C ASN A 16 56.66 -54.51 -15.65
N LEU A 17 56.83 -55.09 -14.45
CA LEU A 17 57.88 -54.70 -13.52
C LEU A 17 59.18 -55.41 -13.95
N GLY A 18 60.12 -54.68 -14.55
CA GLY A 18 61.38 -55.27 -15.03
C GLY A 18 62.43 -54.24 -15.46
N ALA A 19 63.47 -54.10 -14.63
CA ALA A 19 64.85 -53.68 -14.91
C ALA A 19 65.14 -52.87 -16.22
N ARG A 20 65.45 -51.57 -16.14
CA ARG A 20 66.77 -50.95 -15.84
C ARG A 20 67.66 -50.71 -17.07
N ASN A 21 67.98 -49.43 -17.32
CA ASN A 21 69.34 -48.88 -17.36
C ASN A 21 69.22 -47.35 -17.58
N THR A 22 69.29 -46.55 -16.51
CA THR A 22 70.51 -45.82 -16.09
C THR A 22 71.06 -44.85 -17.13
N ASN A 23 70.63 -43.59 -17.04
CA ASN A 23 71.46 -42.45 -17.42
C ASN A 23 71.25 -41.32 -16.39
N PRO A 24 71.99 -41.30 -15.26
CA PRO A 24 71.67 -40.47 -14.10
C PRO A 24 72.14 -39.00 -14.20
N PHE A 25 72.63 -38.56 -15.35
CA PHE A 25 73.24 -37.22 -15.54
C PHE A 25 72.62 -36.39 -16.68
N ALA A 26 71.53 -36.83 -17.29
CA ALA A 26 70.84 -36.05 -18.32
C ALA A 26 69.79 -35.10 -17.70
N ALA A 27 70.11 -33.80 -17.70
CA ALA A 27 69.25 -32.64 -17.41
C ALA A 27 68.91 -32.33 -15.93
N PHE A 28 69.83 -31.63 -15.26
CA PHE A 28 69.50 -30.60 -14.26
C PHE A 28 69.96 -29.22 -14.75
N PRO A 29 69.10 -28.19 -14.78
CA PRO A 29 69.49 -26.80 -14.63
C PRO A 29 69.47 -26.40 -13.13
N PRO A 30 70.31 -25.47 -12.66
CA PRO A 30 70.47 -25.19 -11.24
C PRO A 30 69.54 -24.07 -10.74
N SER A 31 68.64 -24.37 -9.80
CA SER A 31 68.41 -23.55 -8.58
C SER A 31 67.22 -24.07 -7.76
N ARG A 32 67.26 -23.77 -6.46
CA ARG A 32 66.29 -24.11 -5.39
C ARG A 32 66.29 -25.58 -4.93
N GLN A 33 66.78 -25.73 -3.70
CA GLN A 33 66.80 -26.94 -2.89
C GLN A 33 65.37 -27.46 -2.66
N HIS A 34 65.15 -28.77 -2.80
CA HIS A 34 64.00 -29.44 -2.20
C HIS A 34 64.37 -30.85 -1.71
N PRO A 35 63.78 -31.32 -0.59
CA PRO A 35 64.08 -32.64 -0.05
C PRO A 35 63.39 -33.75 -0.86
N THR A 36 64.03 -34.92 -0.88
CA THR A 36 63.50 -36.14 -1.51
C THR A 36 62.27 -36.66 -0.77
N GLY A 37 61.07 -36.46 -1.33
CA GLY A 37 59.81 -36.96 -0.79
C GLY A 37 58.87 -37.50 -1.89
N PRO A 38 58.10 -38.58 -1.62
CA PRO A 38 57.31 -39.30 -2.64
C PRO A 38 56.17 -38.46 -3.28
N GLN A 39 55.81 -37.33 -2.67
CA GLN A 39 54.83 -36.39 -3.23
C GLN A 39 55.31 -35.75 -4.54
N ASN A 40 56.60 -35.47 -4.70
CA ASN A 40 57.12 -34.77 -5.88
C ASN A 40 57.07 -35.67 -7.13
N THR A 41 57.38 -36.95 -6.98
CA THR A 41 57.16 -37.98 -8.01
C THR A 41 55.68 -38.16 -8.38
N LEU A 42 54.77 -37.98 -7.43
CA LEU A 42 53.32 -38.04 -7.65
C LEU A 42 52.82 -36.82 -8.43
N ALA A 43 53.31 -35.62 -8.11
CA ALA A 43 53.01 -34.38 -8.82
C ALA A 43 53.49 -34.42 -10.28
N ILE A 44 54.74 -34.86 -10.52
CA ILE A 44 55.28 -35.05 -11.88
C ILE A 44 54.43 -36.07 -12.65
N ALA A 45 54.07 -37.20 -12.04
CA ALA A 45 53.21 -38.21 -12.67
C ALA A 45 51.78 -37.72 -12.94
N GLN A 46 51.22 -36.81 -12.12
CA GLN A 46 49.94 -36.16 -12.40
C GLN A 46 50.06 -35.17 -13.56
N GLN A 47 51.09 -34.32 -13.58
CA GLN A 47 51.35 -33.35 -14.65
C GLN A 47 51.58 -34.05 -16.00
N GLU A 48 52.33 -35.16 -16.00
CA GLU A 48 52.57 -35.97 -17.20
C GLU A 48 51.31 -36.76 -17.65
N ARG A 49 50.38 -37.10 -16.74
CA ARG A 49 49.05 -37.62 -17.14
C ARG A 49 48.19 -36.53 -17.76
N ALA A 50 48.20 -35.31 -17.20
CA ALA A 50 47.47 -34.17 -17.74
C ALA A 50 47.94 -33.79 -19.14
N LEU A 51 49.26 -33.73 -19.37
CA LEU A 51 49.84 -33.50 -20.71
C LEU A 51 49.41 -34.55 -21.73
N ARG A 52 49.52 -35.85 -21.39
CA ARG A 52 49.04 -36.93 -22.28
C ARG A 52 47.54 -36.88 -22.54
N GLN A 53 46.74 -36.34 -21.61
CA GLN A 53 45.31 -36.15 -21.81
C GLN A 53 45.05 -34.98 -22.77
N GLN A 54 45.67 -33.81 -22.55
CA GLN A 54 45.60 -32.68 -23.48
C GLN A 54 46.05 -33.05 -24.90
N GLU A 55 47.08 -33.88 -25.04
CA GLU A 55 47.56 -34.34 -26.35
C GLU A 55 46.57 -35.30 -27.04
N ARG A 56 45.90 -36.17 -26.27
CA ARG A 56 44.78 -36.99 -26.79
C ARG A 56 43.60 -36.13 -27.21
N ASP A 57 43.25 -35.11 -26.43
CA ASP A 57 42.12 -34.23 -26.71
C ASP A 57 42.43 -33.37 -27.95
N ARG A 58 43.66 -32.87 -28.10
CA ARG A 58 44.17 -32.22 -29.31
C ARG A 58 44.12 -33.14 -30.53
N LEU A 59 44.57 -34.39 -30.43
CA LEU A 59 44.50 -35.36 -31.53
C LEU A 59 43.06 -35.76 -31.86
N GLY A 60 42.19 -35.85 -30.85
CA GLY A 60 40.75 -36.05 -30.98
C GLY A 60 40.09 -34.91 -31.76
N ALA A 61 40.32 -33.67 -31.33
CA ALA A 61 39.86 -32.46 -32.01
C ALA A 61 40.38 -32.39 -33.46
N CYS A 62 41.66 -32.70 -33.69
CA CYS A 62 42.25 -32.72 -35.04
C CYS A 62 41.60 -33.78 -35.94
N ARG A 63 41.32 -34.99 -35.43
CA ARG A 63 40.56 -36.03 -36.16
C ARG A 63 39.12 -35.62 -36.43
N ILE A 64 38.47 -34.94 -35.48
CA ILE A 64 37.12 -34.39 -35.66
C ILE A 64 37.14 -33.35 -36.78
N LEU A 65 38.07 -32.39 -36.76
CA LEU A 65 38.25 -31.38 -37.81
C LEU A 65 38.51 -32.00 -39.19
N GLN A 66 39.38 -33.00 -39.29
CA GLN A 66 39.63 -33.71 -40.54
C GLN A 66 38.40 -34.46 -41.05
N ARG A 67 37.62 -35.09 -40.15
CA ARG A 67 36.38 -35.80 -40.50
C ARG A 67 35.28 -34.83 -40.93
N THR A 68 35.09 -33.70 -40.22
CA THR A 68 34.10 -32.69 -40.58
C THR A 68 34.47 -31.99 -41.89
N TRP A 69 35.75 -31.69 -42.13
CA TRP A 69 36.22 -31.10 -43.39
C TRP A 69 36.07 -32.04 -44.58
N ARG A 70 36.44 -33.33 -44.46
CA ARG A 70 36.20 -34.34 -45.52
C ARG A 70 34.71 -34.49 -45.81
N GLY A 71 33.87 -34.50 -44.78
CA GLY A 71 32.41 -34.50 -44.92
C GLY A 71 31.85 -33.23 -45.58
N TYR A 72 32.38 -32.06 -45.24
CA TYR A 72 32.02 -30.78 -45.87
C TYR A 72 32.41 -30.75 -47.35
N ARG A 73 33.65 -31.14 -47.69
CA ARG A 73 34.13 -31.22 -49.08
C ARG A 73 33.28 -32.16 -49.91
N SER A 74 32.97 -33.35 -49.39
CA SER A 74 32.09 -34.32 -50.07
C SER A 74 30.70 -33.73 -50.33
N ARG A 75 30.04 -33.15 -49.30
CA ARG A 75 28.74 -32.48 -49.47
C ARG A 75 28.79 -31.33 -50.47
N LYS A 76 29.86 -30.52 -50.48
CA LYS A 76 30.01 -29.40 -51.42
C LYS A 76 30.11 -29.88 -52.87
N ILE A 77 30.82 -30.98 -53.12
CA ILE A 77 30.90 -31.61 -54.45
C ILE A 77 29.53 -32.16 -54.86
N THR A 78 28.87 -32.95 -54.02
CA THR A 78 27.54 -33.52 -54.32
C THR A 78 26.49 -32.44 -54.60
N ARG A 79 26.46 -31.35 -53.83
CA ARG A 79 25.61 -30.19 -54.10
C ARG A 79 25.93 -29.50 -55.43
N GLY A 80 27.19 -29.47 -55.83
CA GLY A 80 27.60 -28.94 -57.14
C GLY A 80 27.04 -29.76 -58.30
N VAL A 81 27.06 -31.10 -58.17
CA VAL A 81 26.46 -32.01 -59.16
C VAL A 81 24.94 -31.79 -59.26
N TRP A 82 24.24 -31.76 -58.13
CA TRP A 82 22.78 -31.54 -58.12
C TRP A 82 22.35 -30.16 -58.65
N ARG A 83 23.16 -29.10 -58.45
CA ARG A 83 22.93 -27.79 -59.09
C ARG A 83 22.96 -27.91 -60.61
N ALA A 84 24.02 -28.50 -61.17
CA ALA A 84 24.18 -28.66 -62.61
C ALA A 84 23.09 -29.54 -63.25
N GLU A 85 22.67 -30.59 -62.55
CA GLU A 85 21.57 -31.48 -62.96
C GLU A 85 20.22 -30.73 -63.02
N TRP A 86 19.93 -29.90 -62.01
CA TRP A 86 18.74 -29.05 -61.94
C TRP A 86 18.75 -27.97 -63.03
N ASP A 87 19.84 -27.22 -63.16
CA ASP A 87 19.97 -26.18 -64.19
C ASP A 87 19.81 -26.77 -65.61
N ALA A 88 20.39 -27.93 -65.87
CA ALA A 88 20.28 -28.63 -67.15
C ALA A 88 18.86 -29.16 -67.43
N ALA A 89 18.05 -29.45 -66.40
CA ALA A 89 16.65 -29.81 -66.57
C ALA A 89 15.79 -28.57 -66.91
N GLU A 90 15.98 -27.47 -66.18
CA GLU A 90 15.24 -26.22 -66.40
C GLU A 90 15.58 -25.54 -67.72
N GLN A 91 16.84 -25.60 -68.16
CA GLN A 91 17.27 -25.07 -69.45
C GLN A 91 16.68 -25.88 -70.62
N ARG A 92 16.53 -27.22 -70.48
CA ARG A 92 15.82 -28.06 -71.46
C ARG A 92 14.32 -27.77 -71.51
N ARG A 93 13.72 -27.40 -70.39
CA ARG A 93 12.27 -27.13 -70.27
C ARG A 93 11.86 -25.75 -70.79
N SER A 94 12.66 -24.73 -70.51
CA SER A 94 12.29 -23.32 -70.76
C SER A 94 13.14 -22.60 -71.79
N GLY A 95 14.27 -23.17 -72.21
CA GLY A 95 15.27 -22.52 -73.07
C GLY A 95 16.08 -21.41 -72.38
N ILE A 96 15.72 -21.02 -71.15
CA ILE A 96 16.29 -19.89 -70.42
C ILE A 96 17.21 -20.40 -69.30
N SER A 97 18.37 -19.75 -69.12
CA SER A 97 19.22 -20.01 -67.95
C SER A 97 18.62 -19.34 -66.70
N PRO A 98 18.45 -20.06 -65.57
CA PRO A 98 17.86 -19.51 -64.34
C PRO A 98 18.70 -18.36 -63.73
N HIS A 99 19.93 -18.15 -64.20
CA HIS A 99 20.78 -17.02 -63.80
C HIS A 99 20.46 -15.71 -64.51
N SER A 100 19.77 -15.73 -65.65
CA SER A 100 19.47 -14.53 -66.43
C SER A 100 18.22 -13.77 -65.95
N ALA A 101 17.43 -14.37 -65.05
CA ALA A 101 16.11 -13.88 -64.64
C ALA A 101 16.12 -12.81 -63.51
N MET A 102 17.31 -12.32 -63.12
CA MET A 102 17.49 -11.35 -62.03
C MET A 102 18.07 -10.00 -62.50
N LEU A 103 18.17 -9.77 -63.82
CA LEU A 103 18.63 -8.51 -64.38
C LEU A 103 17.49 -7.48 -64.45
N PRO A 104 17.71 -6.21 -64.03
CA PRO A 104 16.66 -5.18 -63.97
C PRO A 104 15.91 -4.95 -65.30
N ASP A 105 16.61 -5.11 -66.43
CA ASP A 105 16.07 -4.83 -67.77
C ASP A 105 15.28 -6.00 -68.38
N SER A 106 15.15 -7.15 -67.69
CA SER A 106 14.39 -8.32 -68.17
C SER A 106 12.86 -8.21 -67.93
N VAL A 107 12.31 -7.01 -68.12
CA VAL A 107 10.86 -6.73 -68.05
C VAL A 107 10.17 -7.32 -69.28
N GLY A 108 9.80 -8.61 -69.24
CA GLY A 108 8.91 -9.19 -70.26
C GLY A 108 8.89 -10.72 -70.43
N GLN A 109 9.85 -11.48 -69.89
CA GLN A 109 9.89 -12.93 -70.13
C GLN A 109 9.23 -13.76 -69.01
N LEU A 110 8.00 -14.17 -69.29
CA LEU A 110 7.13 -14.95 -68.42
C LEU A 110 7.68 -16.37 -68.18
N PRO A 111 7.80 -16.85 -66.92
CA PRO A 111 8.22 -18.22 -66.65
C PRO A 111 7.21 -19.23 -67.19
N VAL A 112 7.72 -20.36 -67.72
CA VAL A 112 6.94 -21.45 -68.33
C VAL A 112 6.44 -22.40 -67.24
N ARG A 113 5.27 -23.03 -67.43
CA ARG A 113 4.75 -24.10 -66.55
C ARG A 113 5.50 -25.43 -66.71
N TYR A 114 5.35 -26.35 -65.76
CA TYR A 114 5.75 -27.74 -65.95
C TYR A 114 4.72 -28.49 -66.82
N GLY A 115 5.17 -29.58 -67.47
CA GLY A 115 4.30 -30.42 -68.30
C GLY A 115 3.36 -31.27 -67.44
N THR A 116 3.89 -31.81 -66.34
CA THR A 116 3.15 -32.60 -65.34
C THR A 116 3.45 -32.18 -63.91
N ALA A 117 2.60 -32.58 -62.97
CA ALA A 117 2.83 -32.39 -61.54
C ALA A 117 4.06 -33.18 -61.03
N GLU A 118 4.30 -34.38 -61.57
CA GLU A 118 5.44 -35.24 -61.19
C GLU A 118 6.79 -34.63 -61.59
N GLU A 119 6.88 -34.03 -62.78
CA GLU A 119 8.06 -33.26 -63.20
C GLU A 119 8.38 -32.14 -62.19
N CYS A 120 7.37 -31.35 -61.81
CA CYS A 120 7.52 -30.28 -60.84
C CYS A 120 7.97 -30.80 -59.46
N LEU A 121 7.39 -31.92 -58.98
CA LEU A 121 7.80 -32.57 -57.74
C LEU A 121 9.24 -33.09 -57.80
N SER A 122 9.68 -33.61 -58.94
CA SER A 122 11.05 -34.09 -59.13
C SER A 122 12.07 -32.95 -59.00
N GLN A 123 11.79 -31.80 -59.62
CA GLN A 123 12.64 -30.61 -59.52
C GLN A 123 12.63 -30.00 -58.12
N LEU A 124 11.47 -29.97 -57.46
CA LEU A 124 11.36 -29.55 -56.05
C LEU A 124 12.19 -30.44 -55.11
N ARG A 125 12.14 -31.77 -55.30
CA ARG A 125 12.90 -32.74 -54.51
C ARG A 125 14.41 -32.56 -54.67
N LEU A 126 14.88 -32.24 -55.87
CA LEU A 126 16.31 -32.00 -56.16
C LEU A 126 16.77 -30.64 -55.60
N LEU A 127 16.01 -29.57 -55.89
CA LEU A 127 16.28 -28.19 -55.47
C LEU A 127 16.53 -28.09 -53.96
N VAL A 128 15.60 -28.62 -53.16
CA VAL A 128 15.62 -28.56 -51.68
C VAL A 128 16.85 -29.23 -51.04
N GLN A 129 17.60 -30.07 -51.76
CA GLN A 129 18.77 -30.79 -51.21
C GLN A 129 20.08 -30.00 -51.31
N PHE A 130 20.20 -29.08 -52.29
CA PHE A 130 21.45 -28.36 -52.53
C PHE A 130 21.43 -26.88 -52.14
N LEU A 131 20.25 -26.26 -52.02
CA LEU A 131 20.10 -24.83 -51.73
C LEU A 131 20.92 -24.37 -50.51
N GLU A 132 21.59 -23.23 -50.67
CA GLU A 132 22.46 -22.62 -49.68
C GLU A 132 22.07 -21.14 -49.48
N PRO A 133 21.53 -20.74 -48.32
CA PRO A 133 20.90 -19.41 -48.16
C PRO A 133 21.81 -18.21 -48.43
N SER A 134 23.13 -18.37 -48.33
CA SER A 134 24.13 -17.33 -48.57
C SER A 134 24.65 -17.27 -50.03
N ASN A 135 24.02 -17.97 -50.97
CA ASN A 135 24.44 -18.01 -52.36
C ASN A 135 23.39 -17.34 -53.27
N ASN A 136 23.72 -16.15 -53.80
CA ASN A 136 22.84 -15.37 -54.69
C ASN A 136 22.32 -16.15 -55.90
N THR A 137 23.12 -17.08 -56.44
CA THR A 137 22.69 -17.93 -57.57
C THR A 137 21.62 -18.95 -57.16
N ASP A 138 21.67 -19.46 -55.93
CA ASP A 138 20.65 -20.36 -55.39
C ASP A 138 19.37 -19.61 -55.01
N ILE A 139 19.48 -18.35 -54.56
CA ILE A 139 18.33 -17.47 -54.34
C ILE A 139 17.56 -17.25 -55.65
N ALA A 140 18.27 -16.97 -56.75
CA ALA A 140 17.66 -16.83 -58.08
C ALA A 140 16.95 -18.11 -58.56
N ARG A 141 17.49 -19.29 -58.24
CA ARG A 141 16.83 -20.58 -58.52
C ARG A 141 15.51 -20.73 -57.75
N ILE A 142 15.44 -20.32 -56.48
CA ILE A 142 14.21 -20.36 -55.68
C ILE A 142 13.14 -19.45 -56.29
N THR A 143 13.47 -18.21 -56.64
CA THR A 143 12.51 -17.26 -57.21
C THR A 143 12.03 -17.69 -58.60
N TYR A 144 12.92 -18.23 -59.44
CA TYR A 144 12.54 -18.78 -60.74
C TYR A 144 11.59 -19.99 -60.57
N PHE A 145 11.95 -20.92 -59.68
CA PHE A 145 11.11 -22.08 -59.36
C PHE A 145 9.75 -21.66 -58.81
N SER A 146 9.69 -20.67 -57.90
CA SER A 146 8.46 -20.11 -57.34
C SER A 146 7.47 -19.72 -58.44
N ASN A 147 7.91 -18.88 -59.38
CA ASN A 147 7.05 -18.33 -60.40
C ASN A 147 6.60 -19.40 -61.42
N ALA A 148 7.45 -20.39 -61.71
CA ALA A 148 7.07 -21.55 -62.51
C ALA A 148 6.08 -22.48 -61.78
N PHE A 149 6.27 -22.69 -60.48
CA PHE A 149 5.43 -23.53 -59.62
C PHE A 149 4.03 -22.94 -59.44
N GLN A 150 3.91 -21.65 -59.12
CA GLN A 150 2.63 -20.94 -58.98
C GLN A 150 1.78 -21.05 -60.26
N LYS A 151 2.37 -20.75 -61.43
CA LYS A 151 1.69 -20.89 -62.73
C LYS A 151 1.25 -22.31 -63.05
N THR A 152 2.11 -23.29 -62.76
CA THR A 152 1.79 -24.71 -62.96
C THR A 152 0.55 -25.10 -62.15
N LEU A 153 0.42 -24.59 -60.92
CA LEU A 153 -0.72 -24.88 -60.05
C LEU A 153 -2.00 -24.12 -60.44
N GLN A 154 -1.87 -22.92 -61.04
CA GLN A 154 -2.99 -22.17 -61.61
C GLN A 154 -3.59 -22.84 -62.86
N GLU A 155 -2.75 -23.37 -63.75
CA GLU A 155 -3.19 -24.00 -65.00
C GLU A 155 -3.48 -25.51 -64.88
N VAL A 156 -2.99 -26.17 -63.81
CA VAL A 156 -3.20 -27.61 -63.55
C VAL A 156 -3.70 -27.81 -62.11
N PRO A 157 -5.02 -27.64 -61.85
CA PRO A 157 -5.57 -27.64 -60.49
C PRO A 157 -5.67 -29.03 -59.81
N THR A 158 -5.31 -30.11 -60.49
CA THR A 158 -5.45 -31.50 -59.99
C THR A 158 -4.30 -31.99 -59.10
N ILE A 159 -3.57 -31.08 -58.45
CA ILE A 159 -2.54 -31.45 -57.46
C ILE A 159 -3.22 -31.78 -56.14
N ALA A 160 -3.68 -33.03 -55.99
CA ALA A 160 -4.04 -33.58 -54.69
C ALA A 160 -2.80 -33.57 -53.79
N THR A 161 -2.82 -32.77 -52.72
CA THR A 161 -1.67 -32.54 -51.81
C THR A 161 -1.44 -33.70 -50.83
N GLU A 162 -1.64 -34.93 -51.28
CA GLU A 162 -1.44 -36.13 -50.48
C GLU A 162 0.05 -36.40 -50.24
N ARG A 163 0.39 -36.60 -48.95
CA ARG A 163 1.66 -37.06 -48.32
C ARG A 163 2.99 -36.69 -49.00
N GLU A 164 3.25 -37.10 -50.24
CA GLU A 164 4.53 -36.95 -50.96
C GLU A 164 4.97 -35.49 -51.17
N TRP A 165 4.03 -34.57 -51.40
CA TRP A 165 4.31 -33.13 -51.59
C TRP A 165 4.61 -32.40 -50.27
N THR A 166 4.09 -32.89 -49.15
CA THR A 166 4.09 -32.15 -47.88
C THR A 166 5.50 -31.94 -47.32
N THR A 167 6.39 -32.94 -47.43
CA THR A 167 7.74 -32.86 -46.84
C THR A 167 8.73 -32.04 -47.66
N PRO A 168 8.74 -32.07 -49.02
CA PRO A 168 9.51 -31.13 -49.82
C PRO A 168 9.03 -29.68 -49.68
N LEU A 169 7.71 -29.43 -49.73
CA LEU A 169 7.15 -28.07 -49.58
C LEU A 169 7.45 -27.46 -48.19
N LYS A 170 7.34 -28.22 -47.11
CA LYS A 170 7.74 -27.76 -45.76
C LYS A 170 9.24 -27.41 -45.67
N ARG A 171 10.09 -28.14 -46.38
CA ARG A 171 11.53 -27.83 -46.45
C ARG A 171 11.81 -26.60 -47.31
N LEU A 172 11.09 -26.40 -48.42
CA LEU A 172 11.15 -25.20 -49.24
C LEU A 172 10.78 -23.95 -48.41
N ALA A 173 9.69 -24.01 -47.64
CA ALA A 173 9.28 -22.93 -46.74
C ALA A 173 10.38 -22.56 -45.73
N ARG A 174 10.98 -23.56 -45.05
CA ARG A 174 12.11 -23.33 -44.12
C ARG A 174 13.34 -22.73 -44.80
N LEU A 175 13.65 -23.13 -46.03
CA LEU A 175 14.79 -22.58 -46.78
C LEU A 175 14.51 -21.12 -47.19
N THR A 176 13.30 -20.83 -47.65
CA THR A 176 12.82 -19.48 -47.99
C THR A 176 12.89 -18.55 -46.77
N LEU A 177 12.39 -18.99 -45.61
CA LEU A 177 12.51 -18.24 -44.36
C LEU A 177 13.97 -17.94 -43.96
N ARG A 178 14.89 -18.91 -44.15
CA ARG A 178 16.31 -18.68 -43.87
C ARG A 178 16.95 -17.68 -44.82
N VAL A 179 16.60 -17.72 -46.11
CA VAL A 179 17.06 -16.74 -47.12
C VAL A 179 16.59 -15.33 -46.75
N LEU A 180 15.29 -15.17 -46.43
CA LEU A 180 14.72 -13.90 -45.99
C LEU A 180 15.38 -13.39 -44.69
N ARG A 181 15.71 -14.27 -43.74
CA ARG A 181 16.45 -13.91 -42.52
C ARG A 181 17.85 -13.36 -42.81
N SER A 182 18.58 -13.96 -43.75
CA SER A 182 19.92 -13.50 -44.16
C SER A 182 19.90 -12.25 -45.05
N ALA A 183 18.77 -11.96 -45.69
CA ALA A 183 18.60 -10.78 -46.53
C ALA A 183 18.64 -9.48 -45.71
N ALA A 184 18.04 -9.48 -44.51
CA ALA A 184 18.08 -8.35 -43.59
C ALA A 184 19.50 -7.98 -43.11
N THR A 185 20.48 -8.87 -43.25
CA THR A 185 21.89 -8.64 -42.90
C THR A 185 22.79 -8.38 -44.12
N SER A 186 22.24 -7.81 -45.20
CA SER A 186 22.97 -7.32 -46.39
C SER A 186 23.65 -8.40 -47.27
N THR A 187 23.09 -9.61 -47.37
CA THR A 187 23.67 -10.70 -48.19
C THR A 187 22.81 -11.23 -49.34
N ALA A 188 21.59 -10.71 -49.54
CA ALA A 188 20.68 -11.18 -50.59
C ALA A 188 20.46 -10.11 -51.68
N PRO A 189 20.18 -10.52 -52.94
CA PRO A 189 19.84 -9.57 -54.00
C PRO A 189 18.47 -8.94 -53.75
N ALA A 190 18.44 -7.61 -53.69
CA ALA A 190 17.25 -6.79 -53.46
C ALA A 190 15.96 -7.20 -54.23
N PRO A 191 15.98 -7.46 -55.56
CA PRO A 191 14.77 -7.80 -56.30
C PRO A 191 14.17 -9.18 -55.94
N ALA A 192 14.87 -10.04 -55.20
CA ALA A 192 14.37 -11.36 -54.83
C ALA A 192 13.42 -11.36 -53.62
N LEU A 193 13.38 -10.28 -52.83
CA LEU A 193 12.63 -10.28 -51.56
C LEU A 193 11.12 -10.45 -51.73
N TRP A 194 10.50 -9.66 -52.63
CA TRP A 194 9.05 -9.72 -52.82
C TRP A 194 8.57 -11.07 -53.38
N PRO A 195 9.17 -11.65 -54.45
CA PRO A 195 8.82 -13.00 -54.91
C PRO A 195 8.98 -14.12 -53.86
N LEU A 196 9.89 -13.95 -52.90
CA LEU A 196 10.06 -14.91 -51.78
C LEU A 196 8.97 -14.75 -50.71
N LEU A 197 8.43 -13.54 -50.51
CA LEU A 197 7.26 -13.31 -49.66
C LEU A 197 5.98 -13.82 -50.34
N GLU A 198 5.80 -13.57 -51.64
CA GLU A 198 4.71 -14.16 -52.44
C GLU A 198 4.76 -15.70 -52.41
N LEU A 199 5.95 -16.31 -52.51
CA LEU A 199 6.13 -17.76 -52.33
C LEU A 199 5.66 -18.22 -50.96
N LEU A 200 5.98 -17.50 -49.88
CA LEU A 200 5.52 -17.86 -48.54
C LEU A 200 4.01 -17.73 -48.39
N MET A 201 3.39 -16.66 -48.92
CA MET A 201 1.94 -16.50 -48.92
C MET A 201 1.26 -17.67 -49.67
N PHE A 202 1.74 -17.98 -50.88
CA PHE A 202 1.24 -19.11 -51.67
C PHE A 202 1.42 -20.48 -50.97
N LEU A 203 2.54 -20.69 -50.26
CA LEU A 203 2.75 -21.90 -49.47
C LEU A 203 1.85 -21.97 -48.23
N VAL A 204 1.47 -20.83 -47.64
CA VAL A 204 0.48 -20.76 -46.56
C VAL A 204 -0.88 -21.24 -47.06
N ASP A 205 -1.34 -20.79 -48.21
CA ASP A 205 -2.63 -21.24 -48.78
C ASP A 205 -2.59 -22.72 -49.19
N LEU A 206 -1.45 -23.21 -49.70
CA LEU A 206 -1.31 -24.58 -50.22
C LEU A 206 -1.11 -25.65 -49.14
N ILE A 207 -0.35 -25.35 -48.07
CA ILE A 207 -0.06 -26.31 -46.98
C ILE A 207 -0.22 -25.68 -45.57
N PRO A 208 -1.38 -25.08 -45.24
CA PRO A 208 -1.55 -24.21 -44.08
C PRO A 208 -1.20 -24.90 -42.75
N LYS A 209 -1.59 -26.17 -42.56
CA LYS A 209 -1.23 -26.94 -41.35
C LYS A 209 0.28 -27.10 -41.17
N GLN A 210 1.04 -27.28 -42.25
CA GLN A 210 2.50 -27.44 -42.14
C GLN A 210 3.23 -26.10 -41.96
N MET A 211 2.63 -25.00 -42.42
CA MET A 211 3.12 -23.63 -42.22
C MET A 211 2.83 -23.11 -40.80
N ALA A 212 1.67 -23.43 -40.21
CA ALA A 212 1.37 -23.11 -38.82
C ALA A 212 2.38 -23.77 -37.85
N LEU A 213 2.81 -25.00 -38.13
CA LEU A 213 3.90 -25.68 -37.41
C LEU A 213 5.31 -25.06 -37.63
N LEU A 214 5.42 -24.00 -38.43
CA LEU A 214 6.63 -23.20 -38.63
C LEU A 214 6.47 -21.76 -38.10
N ALA A 215 5.37 -21.43 -37.41
CA ALA A 215 5.03 -20.05 -37.02
C ALA A 215 6.13 -19.32 -36.23
N ASN A 216 6.89 -20.00 -35.37
CA ASN A 216 8.07 -19.43 -34.70
C ASN A 216 9.13 -18.94 -35.71
N GLU A 217 9.58 -19.83 -36.61
CA GLU A 217 10.54 -19.45 -37.66
C GLU A 217 9.95 -18.33 -38.55
N TYR A 218 8.65 -18.40 -38.86
CA TYR A 218 7.94 -17.42 -39.69
C TYR A 218 7.90 -16.01 -39.09
N PHE A 219 7.31 -15.84 -37.90
CA PHE A 219 7.17 -14.52 -37.28
C PHE A 219 8.51 -13.95 -36.81
N SER A 220 9.49 -14.78 -36.45
CA SER A 220 10.86 -14.31 -36.19
C SER A 220 11.52 -13.66 -37.41
N VAL A 221 11.18 -14.11 -38.63
CA VAL A 221 11.66 -13.50 -39.89
C VAL A 221 10.89 -12.24 -40.20
N MET A 222 9.56 -12.23 -40.04
CA MET A 222 8.76 -11.02 -40.24
C MET A 222 9.15 -9.89 -39.28
N ALA A 223 9.46 -10.21 -38.02
CA ALA A 223 9.97 -9.25 -37.04
C ALA A 223 11.29 -8.61 -37.48
N VAL A 224 12.24 -9.43 -37.97
CA VAL A 224 13.53 -8.97 -38.49
C VAL A 224 13.36 -8.12 -39.76
N LEU A 225 12.41 -8.44 -40.64
CA LEU A 225 12.10 -7.62 -41.82
C LEU A 225 11.46 -6.28 -41.45
N THR A 226 10.56 -6.27 -40.45
CA THR A 226 9.88 -5.06 -39.96
C THR A 226 10.87 -4.06 -39.36
N ASN A 227 11.78 -4.54 -38.50
CA ASN A 227 12.78 -3.68 -37.86
C ASN A 227 13.78 -3.05 -38.84
N ASN A 228 13.88 -3.55 -40.08
CA ASN A 228 14.79 -3.06 -41.12
C ASN A 228 14.04 -2.40 -42.30
N ILE A 229 12.74 -2.11 -42.16
CA ILE A 229 11.86 -1.76 -43.28
C ILE A 229 12.32 -0.55 -44.09
N ASP A 230 12.85 0.51 -43.46
CA ASP A 230 13.25 1.73 -44.17
C ASP A 230 14.49 1.50 -45.07
N GLY A 231 15.41 0.62 -44.63
CA GLY A 231 16.54 0.17 -45.46
C GLY A 231 16.09 -0.73 -46.62
N LEU A 232 15.05 -1.54 -46.42
CA LEU A 232 14.49 -2.43 -47.44
C LEU A 232 13.57 -1.68 -48.45
N PHE A 233 12.91 -0.61 -48.02
CA PHE A 233 12.06 0.23 -48.88
C PHE A 233 12.89 0.90 -49.98
N THR A 234 14.01 1.50 -49.61
CA THR A 234 14.91 2.21 -50.53
C THR A 234 15.63 1.29 -51.53
N THR A 235 15.85 0.02 -51.18
CA THR A 235 16.64 -0.92 -51.99
C THR A 235 15.80 -1.95 -52.76
N CYS A 236 14.66 -2.40 -52.22
CA CYS A 236 14.00 -3.66 -52.65
C CYS A 236 12.57 -3.51 -53.18
N ARG A 237 12.03 -2.30 -53.34
CA ARG A 237 10.62 -2.03 -53.76
C ARG A 237 9.55 -2.68 -52.86
N LEU A 238 9.89 -3.05 -51.62
CA LEU A 238 8.92 -3.61 -50.66
C LEU A 238 8.08 -2.49 -50.03
N THR A 239 6.76 -2.49 -50.26
CA THR A 239 5.84 -1.53 -49.61
C THR A 239 5.45 -1.99 -48.20
N ARG A 240 4.95 -1.06 -47.38
CA ARG A 240 4.43 -1.37 -46.04
C ARG A 240 3.21 -2.30 -46.11
N GLU A 241 2.33 -2.08 -47.09
CA GLU A 241 1.16 -2.94 -47.37
C GLU A 241 1.56 -4.39 -47.69
N ASN A 242 2.59 -4.58 -48.52
CA ASN A 242 3.13 -5.89 -48.89
C ASN A 242 3.65 -6.67 -47.68
N LEU A 243 4.27 -5.97 -46.72
CA LEU A 243 4.72 -6.57 -45.46
C LEU A 243 3.51 -6.93 -44.56
N VAL A 244 2.50 -6.06 -44.43
CA VAL A 244 1.27 -6.33 -43.66
C VAL A 244 0.50 -7.53 -44.25
N GLN A 245 0.35 -7.62 -45.58
CA GLN A 245 -0.21 -8.78 -46.27
C GLN A 245 0.56 -10.07 -45.92
N SER A 246 1.89 -10.02 -45.91
CA SER A 246 2.76 -11.15 -45.57
C SER A 246 2.57 -11.59 -44.11
N ILE A 247 2.53 -10.65 -43.15
CA ILE A 247 2.32 -10.97 -41.73
C ILE A 247 0.96 -11.63 -41.49
N LEU A 248 -0.09 -11.09 -42.12
CA LEU A 248 -1.47 -11.59 -41.98
C LEU A 248 -1.70 -12.93 -42.66
N ALA A 249 -0.92 -13.27 -43.70
CA ALA A 249 -1.12 -14.49 -44.48
C ALA A 249 -1.22 -15.74 -43.59
N LEU A 250 -0.29 -15.95 -42.65
CA LEU A 250 -0.29 -17.12 -41.76
C LEU A 250 -1.47 -17.15 -40.76
N LEU A 251 -2.14 -16.02 -40.53
CA LEU A 251 -3.26 -15.89 -39.59
C LEU A 251 -4.64 -16.05 -40.26
N ARG A 252 -4.73 -16.02 -41.60
CA ARG A 252 -5.99 -16.16 -42.37
C ARG A 252 -6.54 -17.60 -42.41
N PRO A 253 -5.76 -18.67 -42.65
CA PRO A 253 -6.31 -20.02 -42.78
C PRO A 253 -6.67 -20.66 -41.44
N ILE A 254 -7.94 -21.04 -41.28
CA ILE A 254 -8.40 -21.76 -40.09
C ILE A 254 -7.99 -23.23 -40.19
N THR A 255 -7.03 -23.64 -39.37
CA THR A 255 -6.57 -25.02 -39.19
C THR A 255 -6.63 -25.47 -37.73
N ALA A 256 -6.41 -26.77 -37.48
CA ALA A 256 -6.25 -27.30 -36.13
C ALA A 256 -5.09 -26.65 -35.33
N GLU A 257 -4.12 -26.04 -36.00
CA GLU A 257 -2.94 -25.41 -35.40
C GLU A 257 -3.06 -23.85 -35.36
N THR A 258 -4.24 -23.28 -35.64
CA THR A 258 -4.42 -21.80 -35.72
C THR A 258 -4.01 -21.11 -34.42
N LEU A 259 -4.33 -21.71 -33.26
CA LEU A 259 -3.94 -21.17 -31.96
C LEU A 259 -2.40 -21.08 -31.82
N THR A 260 -1.64 -22.04 -32.37
CA THR A 260 -0.17 -21.96 -32.33
C THR A 260 0.37 -20.84 -33.22
N ALA A 261 -0.29 -20.54 -34.34
CA ALA A 261 0.08 -19.40 -35.18
C ALA A 261 -0.15 -18.06 -34.45
N TYR A 262 -1.31 -17.89 -33.82
CA TYR A 262 -1.61 -16.71 -32.99
C TYR A 262 -0.70 -16.60 -31.75
N GLU A 263 -0.31 -17.72 -31.13
CA GLU A 263 0.64 -17.77 -30.02
C GLU A 263 2.03 -17.24 -30.42
N TRP A 264 2.61 -17.73 -31.52
CA TRP A 264 3.92 -17.27 -31.98
C TRP A 264 3.90 -15.84 -32.52
N PHE A 265 2.79 -15.42 -33.14
CA PHE A 265 2.56 -14.03 -33.52
C PHE A 265 2.62 -13.11 -32.28
N ALA A 266 1.89 -13.46 -31.21
CA ALA A 266 1.92 -12.71 -29.96
C ALA A 266 3.33 -12.67 -29.32
N ARG A 267 4.01 -13.82 -29.25
CA ARG A 267 5.31 -13.97 -28.57
C ARG A 267 6.50 -13.33 -29.28
N THR A 268 6.45 -13.19 -30.60
CA THR A 268 7.64 -12.76 -31.39
C THR A 268 7.41 -11.54 -32.27
N TYR A 269 6.16 -11.20 -32.59
CA TYR A 269 5.84 -10.04 -33.44
C TYR A 269 5.18 -8.90 -32.65
N LEU A 270 4.22 -9.20 -31.76
CA LEU A 270 3.59 -8.19 -30.90
C LEU A 270 4.46 -7.75 -29.70
N THR A 271 5.71 -8.20 -29.63
CA THR A 271 6.71 -7.74 -28.65
C THR A 271 7.63 -6.64 -29.21
N ILE A 272 7.48 -6.27 -30.48
CA ILE A 272 8.27 -5.22 -31.14
C ILE A 272 7.83 -3.84 -30.63
N PRO A 273 8.77 -2.98 -30.19
CA PRO A 273 8.44 -1.61 -29.77
C PRO A 273 7.98 -0.77 -30.98
N ASP A 274 6.95 0.04 -30.77
CA ASP A 274 6.43 1.04 -31.72
C ASP A 274 6.23 0.55 -33.18
N LEU A 275 5.46 -0.53 -33.36
CA LEU A 275 4.99 -1.01 -34.67
C LEU A 275 4.37 0.09 -35.58
N PRO A 276 3.65 1.12 -35.09
CA PRO A 276 3.21 2.25 -35.91
C PRO A 276 4.34 2.94 -36.69
N LEU A 277 5.53 3.10 -36.11
CA LEU A 277 6.67 3.74 -36.77
C LEU A 277 7.07 3.01 -38.06
N TYR A 278 7.15 1.68 -37.98
CA TYR A 278 7.54 0.80 -39.09
C TYR A 278 6.40 0.60 -40.11
N LEU A 279 5.16 0.40 -39.64
CA LEU A 279 4.02 0.03 -40.50
C LEU A 279 3.20 1.24 -41.01
N GLY A 280 3.37 2.42 -40.41
CA GLY A 280 2.55 3.61 -40.68
C GLY A 280 1.29 3.67 -39.81
N THR A 281 0.35 2.74 -40.04
CA THR A 281 -0.83 2.59 -39.17
C THR A 281 -1.05 1.12 -38.78
N LEU A 282 -1.69 0.89 -37.63
CA LEU A 282 -2.04 -0.46 -37.17
C LEU A 282 -3.39 -0.94 -37.72
N ASP A 283 -4.17 -0.07 -38.36
CA ASP A 283 -5.51 -0.38 -38.89
C ASP A 283 -5.51 -1.59 -39.83
N GLY A 284 -4.49 -1.70 -40.70
CA GLY A 284 -4.34 -2.82 -41.62
C GLY A 284 -4.19 -4.18 -40.92
N LEU A 285 -3.49 -4.21 -39.78
CA LEU A 285 -3.41 -5.39 -38.92
C LEU A 285 -4.72 -5.58 -38.14
N ALA A 286 -5.24 -4.53 -37.50
CA ALA A 286 -6.39 -4.60 -36.60
C ALA A 286 -7.68 -5.06 -37.30
N ASN A 287 -7.91 -4.67 -38.56
CA ASN A 287 -9.04 -5.13 -39.37
C ASN A 287 -9.02 -6.64 -39.66
N ASN A 288 -7.86 -7.30 -39.58
CA ASN A 288 -7.68 -8.68 -40.03
C ASN A 288 -7.32 -9.66 -38.91
N ILE A 289 -7.11 -9.19 -37.68
CA ILE A 289 -6.74 -10.01 -36.52
C ILE A 289 -7.99 -10.31 -35.69
N ASN A 290 -8.29 -11.59 -35.48
CA ASN A 290 -9.34 -11.99 -34.54
C ASN A 290 -8.78 -11.98 -33.11
N TYR A 291 -9.09 -10.93 -32.34
CA TYR A 291 -8.62 -10.79 -30.96
C TYR A 291 -9.09 -11.93 -30.03
N LYS A 292 -10.21 -12.62 -30.34
CA LYS A 292 -10.70 -13.76 -29.54
C LYS A 292 -9.85 -15.02 -29.75
N LEU A 293 -9.30 -15.20 -30.96
CA LEU A 293 -8.29 -16.23 -31.21
C LEU A 293 -6.95 -15.86 -30.56
N LEU A 294 -6.61 -14.57 -30.50
CA LEU A 294 -5.43 -14.08 -29.80
C LEU A 294 -5.50 -14.31 -28.27
N THR A 295 -6.63 -13.98 -27.63
CA THR A 295 -6.81 -14.21 -26.18
C THR A 295 -6.85 -15.71 -25.83
N SER A 296 -7.57 -16.52 -26.63
CA SER A 296 -7.62 -17.97 -26.41
C SER A 296 -6.30 -18.69 -26.69
N ALA A 297 -5.44 -18.17 -27.58
CA ALA A 297 -4.07 -18.67 -27.77
C ALA A 297 -3.14 -18.34 -26.58
N LEU A 298 -3.36 -17.21 -25.90
CA LEU A 298 -2.54 -16.78 -24.76
C LEU A 298 -2.92 -17.47 -23.43
N GLY A 299 -4.18 -17.86 -23.26
CA GLY A 299 -4.72 -18.44 -22.01
C GLY A 299 -4.13 -19.78 -21.52
N PRO A 300 -3.65 -20.72 -22.36
CA PRO A 300 -3.12 -22.01 -21.88
C PRO A 300 -1.67 -21.98 -21.38
N MET A 301 -0.88 -20.95 -21.72
CA MET A 301 0.59 -21.01 -21.66
C MET A 301 1.24 -20.24 -20.49
N GLN A 302 0.44 -19.67 -19.61
CA GLN A 302 0.87 -18.72 -18.57
C GLN A 302 1.80 -19.36 -17.51
N SER A 303 1.69 -20.67 -17.26
CA SER A 303 2.61 -21.42 -16.38
C SER A 303 4.03 -21.54 -16.93
N GLN A 304 4.21 -21.53 -18.26
CA GLN A 304 5.53 -21.62 -18.90
C GLN A 304 6.19 -20.25 -19.08
N LEU A 305 5.41 -19.17 -19.23
CA LEU A 305 5.96 -17.80 -19.20
C LEU A 305 6.70 -17.52 -17.89
N LYS A 306 6.14 -17.93 -16.73
CA LYS A 306 6.79 -17.78 -15.40
C LYS A 306 8.19 -18.41 -15.30
N ASN A 307 8.50 -19.44 -16.11
CA ASN A 307 9.74 -20.19 -16.01
C ASN A 307 10.85 -19.72 -16.98
N HIS A 308 10.50 -19.06 -18.09
CA HIS A 308 11.48 -18.61 -19.09
C HIS A 308 11.80 -17.10 -19.05
N LEU A 309 11.02 -16.30 -18.31
CA LEU A 309 10.98 -14.83 -18.44
C LEU A 309 11.46 -14.07 -17.18
N LYS A 310 12.63 -14.46 -16.65
CA LYS A 310 13.25 -13.83 -15.46
C LYS A 310 14.37 -12.81 -15.79
N LYS A 311 14.37 -12.23 -17.00
CA LYS A 311 15.32 -11.18 -17.40
C LYS A 311 14.62 -9.82 -17.50
N GLU A 312 15.31 -8.75 -17.14
CA GLU A 312 14.76 -7.38 -17.16
C GLU A 312 14.35 -6.92 -18.58
N ASP A 313 15.14 -7.29 -19.60
CA ASP A 313 14.87 -7.00 -21.03
C ASP A 313 13.47 -7.46 -21.52
N ASP A 314 12.82 -8.39 -20.82
CA ASP A 314 11.52 -8.95 -21.20
C ASP A 314 10.31 -8.14 -20.67
N VAL A 315 10.50 -7.27 -19.68
CA VAL A 315 9.40 -6.48 -19.09
C VAL A 315 8.79 -5.51 -20.11
N ASP A 316 9.64 -4.82 -20.89
CA ASP A 316 9.18 -3.93 -21.96
C ASP A 316 8.47 -4.71 -23.08
N SER A 317 8.96 -5.90 -23.47
CA SER A 317 8.29 -6.75 -24.46
C SER A 317 6.87 -7.15 -24.03
N ARG A 318 6.66 -7.47 -22.74
CA ARG A 318 5.32 -7.75 -22.19
C ARG A 318 4.43 -6.50 -22.15
N LEU A 319 5.00 -5.33 -21.89
CA LEU A 319 4.29 -4.05 -21.89
C LEU A 319 3.78 -3.66 -23.30
N TRP A 320 4.58 -3.90 -24.34
CA TRP A 320 4.16 -3.70 -25.73
C TRP A 320 3.09 -4.71 -26.16
N LEU A 321 3.24 -5.99 -25.83
CA LEU A 321 2.22 -7.02 -26.09
C LEU A 321 0.87 -6.66 -25.45
N LEU A 322 0.88 -6.23 -24.19
CA LEU A 322 -0.30 -5.74 -23.48
C LEU A 322 -0.93 -4.55 -24.22
N SER A 323 -0.13 -3.58 -24.64
CA SER A 323 -0.59 -2.37 -25.34
C SER A 323 -1.28 -2.69 -26.67
N TYR A 324 -0.70 -3.57 -27.49
CA TYR A 324 -1.33 -3.98 -28.75
C TYR A 324 -2.58 -4.84 -28.54
N LEU A 325 -2.61 -5.69 -27.51
CA LEU A 325 -3.81 -6.48 -27.17
C LEU A 325 -5.00 -5.57 -26.82
N ILE A 326 -4.75 -4.52 -26.02
CA ILE A 326 -5.76 -3.50 -25.69
C ILE A 326 -6.22 -2.77 -26.95
N TYR A 327 -5.27 -2.34 -27.79
CA TYR A 327 -5.57 -1.64 -29.05
C TYR A 327 -6.44 -2.49 -29.99
N PHE A 328 -6.10 -3.76 -30.23
CA PHE A 328 -6.90 -4.63 -31.11
C PHE A 328 -8.31 -4.90 -30.56
N HIS A 329 -8.46 -5.04 -29.23
CA HIS A 329 -9.78 -5.17 -28.59
C HIS A 329 -10.62 -3.89 -28.77
N LYS A 330 -10.04 -2.72 -28.49
CA LYS A 330 -10.68 -1.41 -28.69
C LYS A 330 -11.08 -1.20 -30.15
N TYR A 331 -10.20 -1.53 -31.10
CA TYR A 331 -10.45 -1.40 -32.53
C TYR A 331 -11.63 -2.28 -32.99
N ALA A 332 -11.66 -3.55 -32.56
CA ALA A 332 -12.73 -4.49 -32.92
C ALA A 332 -14.11 -4.12 -32.35
N LEU A 333 -14.17 -3.33 -31.26
CA LEU A 333 -15.41 -2.81 -30.67
C LEU A 333 -15.80 -1.41 -31.19
N GLY A 334 -14.89 -0.68 -31.85
CA GLY A 334 -15.13 0.65 -32.39
C GLY A 334 -15.66 1.63 -31.34
N SER A 335 -16.75 2.33 -31.66
CA SER A 335 -17.42 3.27 -30.73
C SER A 335 -18.05 2.59 -29.51
N GLN A 336 -18.31 1.27 -29.56
CA GLN A 336 -18.86 0.52 -28.43
C GLN A 336 -17.79 0.18 -27.37
N ALA A 337 -16.49 0.32 -27.69
CA ALA A 337 -15.39 0.00 -26.77
C ALA A 337 -15.48 0.75 -25.42
N SER A 338 -16.09 1.94 -25.41
CA SER A 338 -16.26 2.77 -24.21
C SER A 338 -17.49 2.43 -23.36
N HIS A 339 -18.46 1.70 -23.91
CA HIS A 339 -19.76 1.46 -23.28
C HIS A 339 -20.04 -0.02 -22.99
N LYS A 340 -19.33 -0.92 -23.66
CA LYS A 340 -19.44 -2.36 -23.46
C LYS A 340 -18.45 -2.84 -22.39
N ALA A 341 -18.83 -3.87 -21.63
CA ALA A 341 -17.90 -4.54 -20.74
C ALA A 341 -16.87 -5.37 -21.55
N PRO A 342 -15.67 -5.61 -21.00
CA PRO A 342 -14.70 -6.51 -21.61
C PRO A 342 -15.06 -7.97 -21.36
N GLU A 343 -14.98 -8.80 -22.40
CA GLU A 343 -15.30 -10.24 -22.31
C GLU A 343 -14.33 -10.97 -21.36
N SER A 344 -14.85 -11.94 -20.58
CA SER A 344 -14.09 -12.69 -19.55
C SER A 344 -12.73 -13.22 -20.02
N GLY A 345 -12.64 -13.73 -21.26
CA GLY A 345 -11.38 -14.21 -21.86
C GLY A 345 -10.33 -13.11 -22.12
N PHE A 346 -10.74 -11.88 -22.40
CA PHE A 346 -9.85 -10.73 -22.50
C PHE A 346 -9.40 -10.27 -21.11
N VAL A 347 -10.34 -10.16 -20.16
CA VAL A 347 -10.05 -9.77 -18.76
C VAL A 347 -9.02 -10.69 -18.11
N LYS A 348 -9.11 -12.01 -18.34
CA LYS A 348 -8.11 -12.97 -17.85
C LYS A 348 -6.70 -12.69 -18.38
N VAL A 349 -6.53 -12.57 -19.70
CA VAL A 349 -5.20 -12.38 -20.30
C VAL A 349 -4.61 -11.01 -19.92
N VAL A 350 -5.44 -9.97 -19.88
CA VAL A 350 -5.02 -8.61 -19.52
C VAL A 350 -4.66 -8.51 -18.03
N SER A 351 -5.43 -9.10 -17.11
CA SER A 351 -5.11 -9.05 -15.68
C SER A 351 -3.79 -9.73 -15.34
N GLU A 352 -3.47 -10.84 -15.99
CA GLU A 352 -2.18 -11.53 -15.81
C GLU A 352 -0.99 -10.76 -16.41
N LEU A 353 -1.14 -10.19 -17.61
CA LEU A 353 -0.10 -9.33 -18.22
C LEU A 353 0.12 -8.06 -17.39
N LEU A 354 -0.95 -7.40 -16.94
CA LEU A 354 -0.89 -6.25 -16.02
C LEU A 354 -0.21 -6.64 -14.71
N ASN A 355 -0.61 -7.72 -14.04
CA ASN A 355 0.02 -8.15 -12.80
C ASN A 355 1.54 -8.37 -12.96
N SER A 356 1.95 -8.94 -14.11
CA SER A 356 3.36 -9.17 -14.43
C SER A 356 4.18 -7.89 -14.72
N THR A 357 3.51 -6.76 -14.99
CA THR A 357 4.13 -5.47 -15.37
C THR A 357 3.78 -4.33 -14.41
N ALA A 358 2.90 -4.55 -13.42
CA ALA A 358 2.25 -3.50 -12.62
C ALA A 358 3.24 -2.58 -11.88
N LEU A 359 4.29 -3.17 -11.28
CA LEU A 359 5.35 -2.43 -10.58
C LEU A 359 6.12 -1.49 -11.53
N TYR A 360 6.41 -1.97 -12.73
CA TYR A 360 7.16 -1.22 -13.75
C TYR A 360 6.31 -0.08 -14.33
N ILE A 361 5.02 -0.33 -14.58
CA ILE A 361 4.07 0.69 -15.02
C ILE A 361 3.90 1.76 -13.93
N SER A 362 3.59 1.37 -12.69
CA SER A 362 3.38 2.29 -11.56
C SER A 362 4.57 3.24 -11.38
N ARG A 363 5.80 2.72 -11.34
CA ARG A 363 7.04 3.52 -11.24
C ARG A 363 7.20 4.56 -12.35
N ARG A 364 6.77 4.27 -13.59
CA ARG A 364 6.92 5.15 -14.77
C ARG A 364 5.70 6.03 -15.05
N LEU A 365 4.57 5.80 -14.38
CA LEU A 365 3.34 6.60 -14.50
C LEU A 365 3.32 7.79 -13.52
N GLU A 366 4.07 7.72 -12.42
CA GLU A 366 4.05 8.71 -11.33
C GLU A 366 4.81 10.03 -11.60
N SER A 367 5.62 10.11 -12.65
CA SER A 367 6.57 11.21 -12.89
C SER A 367 5.97 12.49 -13.51
N GLY A 368 4.65 12.65 -13.51
CA GLY A 368 3.95 13.68 -14.30
C GLY A 368 3.99 15.11 -13.75
N ASP A 369 3.93 15.29 -12.43
CA ASP A 369 3.55 16.59 -11.81
C ASP A 369 4.43 17.00 -10.61
N VAL A 370 5.61 16.41 -10.44
CA VAL A 370 6.50 16.79 -9.33
C VAL A 370 7.44 17.90 -9.81
N THR A 371 7.17 19.14 -9.41
CA THR A 371 7.98 20.33 -9.71
C THR A 371 9.25 20.43 -8.86
N ASP A 372 9.66 19.35 -8.18
CA ASP A 372 10.88 19.31 -7.38
C ASP A 372 12.07 18.81 -8.22
N ILE A 373 13.16 19.55 -8.12
CA ILE A 373 14.41 19.37 -8.87
C ILE A 373 15.17 18.14 -8.35
N ASP A 374 14.90 16.94 -8.90
CA ASP A 374 15.70 15.71 -8.66
C ASP A 374 16.07 15.07 -10.02
N ASP A 375 17.01 15.72 -10.72
CA ASP A 375 17.66 15.24 -11.95
C ASP A 375 18.36 13.90 -11.71
N SER A 376 17.60 12.82 -11.88
CA SER A 376 18.05 11.44 -11.72
C SER A 376 18.08 10.75 -13.08
N PRO A 377 19.27 10.47 -13.66
CA PRO A 377 19.39 9.94 -15.01
C PRO A 377 18.99 8.46 -15.05
N GLY A 378 17.74 8.19 -15.44
CA GLY A 378 17.23 6.82 -15.60
C GLY A 378 15.71 6.68 -15.74
N ARG A 379 14.91 7.69 -15.35
CA ARG A 379 13.44 7.61 -15.38
C ARG A 379 12.87 8.08 -16.73
N THR A 380 12.95 7.23 -17.75
CA THR A 380 12.27 7.51 -19.02
C THR A 380 10.74 7.40 -18.85
N PRO A 381 9.95 8.41 -19.26
CA PRO A 381 8.49 8.32 -19.19
C PRO A 381 7.96 7.20 -20.09
N LEU A 382 6.76 6.68 -19.81
CA LEU A 382 6.11 5.70 -20.69
C LEU A 382 5.87 6.28 -22.08
N HIS A 383 6.02 5.44 -23.12
CA HIS A 383 5.75 5.84 -24.50
C HIS A 383 4.30 6.33 -24.66
N PRO A 384 4.01 7.41 -25.41
CA PRO A 384 2.66 7.98 -25.49
C PRO A 384 1.58 6.96 -25.88
N PHE A 385 1.86 6.09 -26.87
CA PHE A 385 0.94 5.01 -27.28
C PHE A 385 0.63 4.04 -26.12
N VAL A 386 1.66 3.56 -25.42
CA VAL A 386 1.52 2.65 -24.27
C VAL A 386 0.72 3.32 -23.15
N LYS A 387 1.01 4.59 -22.87
CA LYS A 387 0.27 5.40 -21.89
C LYS A 387 -1.21 5.50 -22.27
N GLU A 388 -1.53 5.84 -23.51
CA GLU A 388 -2.92 5.94 -24.00
C GLU A 388 -3.67 4.61 -23.86
N GLN A 389 -3.09 3.49 -24.32
CA GLN A 389 -3.75 2.19 -24.22
C GLN A 389 -3.98 1.77 -22.76
N LEU A 390 -3.01 2.00 -21.88
CA LEU A 390 -3.17 1.74 -20.43
C LEU A 390 -4.28 2.60 -19.79
N PHE A 391 -4.34 3.91 -20.08
CA PHE A 391 -5.42 4.75 -19.58
C PHE A 391 -6.79 4.37 -20.15
N SER A 392 -6.85 3.80 -21.36
CA SER A 392 -8.12 3.36 -21.97
C SER A 392 -8.81 2.21 -21.23
N LEU A 393 -8.08 1.44 -20.42
CA LEU A 393 -8.65 0.43 -19.51
C LEU A 393 -9.49 1.04 -18.39
N ILE A 394 -9.21 2.29 -18.01
CA ILE A 394 -9.89 3.01 -16.91
C ILE A 394 -11.12 3.73 -17.45
N ASN A 395 -12.02 2.97 -18.07
CA ASN A 395 -13.32 3.45 -18.53
C ASN A 395 -14.44 3.02 -17.58
N GLN A 396 -15.31 3.97 -17.23
CA GLN A 396 -16.47 3.76 -16.38
C GLN A 396 -17.40 2.66 -16.90
N GLY A 397 -17.83 2.73 -18.16
CA GLY A 397 -18.80 1.78 -18.72
C GLY A 397 -18.24 0.35 -18.74
N SER A 398 -16.95 0.22 -19.05
CA SER A 398 -16.25 -1.06 -19.02
C SER A 398 -16.09 -1.62 -17.60
N ILE A 399 -15.87 -0.78 -16.59
CA ILE A 399 -15.64 -1.21 -15.19
C ILE A 399 -16.96 -1.49 -14.46
N THR A 400 -17.99 -0.64 -14.59
CA THR A 400 -19.33 -0.92 -14.03
C THR A 400 -19.95 -2.17 -14.68
N GLY A 401 -19.72 -2.34 -15.98
CA GLY A 401 -20.23 -3.47 -16.76
C GLY A 401 -19.58 -4.82 -16.46
N LEU A 402 -18.42 -4.88 -15.78
CA LEU A 402 -17.67 -6.13 -15.52
C LEU A 402 -18.51 -7.26 -14.92
N LEU A 403 -19.47 -6.92 -14.06
CA LEU A 403 -20.35 -7.89 -13.39
C LEU A 403 -21.60 -8.23 -14.23
N SER A 404 -21.94 -7.42 -15.23
CA SER A 404 -23.17 -7.54 -16.03
C SER A 404 -23.07 -8.49 -17.24
N GLU A 405 -21.86 -8.74 -17.76
CA GLU A 405 -21.64 -9.68 -18.88
C GLU A 405 -21.48 -11.16 -18.43
N LEU A 406 -21.71 -11.45 -17.14
CA LEU A 406 -21.72 -12.81 -16.57
C LEU A 406 -22.98 -13.61 -16.99
N GLN A 407 -23.15 -13.84 -18.30
CA GLN A 407 -24.38 -14.38 -18.91
C GLN A 407 -24.51 -15.93 -18.92
N SER A 408 -23.57 -16.68 -18.34
CA SER A 408 -23.42 -18.12 -18.63
C SER A 408 -24.07 -19.09 -17.64
N SER A 409 -24.37 -18.69 -16.40
CA SER A 409 -24.94 -19.60 -15.38
C SER A 409 -25.86 -18.91 -14.38
N ARG A 410 -26.85 -19.67 -13.87
CA ARG A 410 -27.82 -19.23 -12.87
C ARG A 410 -27.07 -18.79 -11.60
N LEU A 411 -27.07 -17.49 -11.29
CA LEU A 411 -26.39 -16.97 -10.10
C LEU A 411 -27.24 -17.17 -8.84
N SER A 412 -27.17 -18.36 -8.24
CA SER A 412 -27.70 -18.62 -6.89
C SER A 412 -26.64 -18.39 -5.81
N GLN A 413 -27.08 -18.12 -4.58
CA GLN A 413 -26.19 -18.01 -3.41
C GLN A 413 -25.40 -19.32 -3.16
N SER A 414 -25.96 -20.47 -3.57
CA SER A 414 -25.31 -21.79 -3.53
C SER A 414 -24.24 -21.99 -4.61
N ASP A 415 -24.39 -21.41 -5.80
CA ASP A 415 -23.39 -21.57 -6.87
C ASP A 415 -22.11 -20.78 -6.57
N LEU A 416 -22.24 -19.58 -5.99
CA LEU A 416 -21.12 -18.80 -5.44
C LEU A 416 -20.49 -19.45 -4.18
N ALA A 417 -21.23 -20.31 -3.49
CA ALA A 417 -20.71 -21.10 -2.36
C ALA A 417 -19.85 -22.30 -2.80
N ASN A 418 -20.00 -22.76 -4.06
CA ASN A 418 -19.23 -23.87 -4.59
C ASN A 418 -17.93 -23.37 -5.25
N SER A 419 -16.79 -23.59 -4.59
CA SER A 419 -15.44 -23.25 -5.12
C SER A 419 -15.08 -23.83 -6.49
N GLN A 420 -15.82 -24.84 -6.98
CA GLN A 420 -15.64 -25.44 -8.30
C GLN A 420 -16.60 -24.91 -9.38
N SER A 421 -17.53 -24.01 -9.04
CA SER A 421 -18.45 -23.40 -10.01
C SER A 421 -17.73 -22.44 -10.95
N ASP A 422 -18.23 -22.30 -12.18
CA ASP A 422 -17.68 -21.33 -13.11
C ASP A 422 -17.87 -19.89 -12.61
N ALA A 423 -18.98 -19.59 -11.91
CA ALA A 423 -19.21 -18.31 -11.24
C ALA A 423 -18.13 -17.96 -10.19
N SER A 424 -17.66 -18.94 -9.41
CA SER A 424 -16.56 -18.73 -8.46
C SER A 424 -15.24 -18.46 -9.19
N ARG A 425 -14.99 -19.13 -10.31
CA ARG A 425 -13.79 -18.93 -11.15
C ARG A 425 -13.80 -17.57 -11.86
N GLU A 426 -14.95 -17.10 -12.30
CA GLU A 426 -15.13 -15.76 -12.88
C GLU A 426 -14.91 -14.67 -11.82
N ALA A 427 -15.43 -14.84 -10.60
CA ALA A 427 -15.18 -13.94 -9.48
C ALA A 427 -13.67 -13.76 -9.20
N LYS A 428 -12.88 -14.85 -9.25
CA LYS A 428 -11.41 -14.83 -9.07
C LYS A 428 -10.70 -14.01 -10.16
N VAL A 429 -11.11 -14.18 -11.43
CA VAL A 429 -10.54 -13.43 -12.56
C VAL A 429 -10.88 -11.94 -12.47
N LEU A 430 -12.15 -11.61 -12.17
CA LEU A 430 -12.59 -10.22 -11.98
C LEU A 430 -11.89 -9.55 -10.79
N ALA A 431 -11.74 -10.27 -9.66
CA ALA A 431 -11.06 -9.75 -8.49
C ALA A 431 -9.58 -9.44 -8.78
N THR A 432 -8.91 -10.36 -9.47
CA THR A 432 -7.52 -10.17 -9.91
C THR A 432 -7.38 -8.96 -10.84
N TYR A 433 -8.28 -8.80 -11.82
CA TYR A 433 -8.28 -7.65 -12.71
C TYR A 433 -8.47 -6.32 -11.96
N ALA A 434 -9.54 -6.20 -11.18
CA ALA A 434 -9.86 -5.00 -10.42
C ALA A 434 -8.73 -4.59 -9.46
N LEU A 435 -8.16 -5.56 -8.73
CA LEU A 435 -7.06 -5.31 -7.79
C LEU A 435 -5.77 -4.89 -8.51
N THR A 436 -5.49 -5.45 -9.71
CA THR A 436 -4.36 -4.99 -10.54
C THR A 436 -4.56 -3.58 -11.08
N LEU A 437 -5.78 -3.18 -11.46
CA LEU A 437 -6.07 -1.80 -11.87
C LEU A 437 -5.84 -0.81 -10.72
N LEU A 438 -6.32 -1.12 -9.51
CA LEU A 438 -6.10 -0.30 -8.31
C LEU A 438 -4.60 -0.14 -8.00
N ARG A 439 -3.81 -1.22 -8.16
CA ARG A 439 -2.35 -1.20 -7.99
C ARG A 439 -1.62 -0.36 -9.04
N VAL A 440 -2.06 -0.40 -10.30
CA VAL A 440 -1.41 0.31 -11.41
C VAL A 440 -1.79 1.80 -11.42
N PHE A 441 -3.01 2.16 -10.98
CA PHE A 441 -3.54 3.52 -11.06
C PHE A 441 -3.98 4.08 -9.69
N PRO A 442 -3.08 4.17 -8.69
CA PRO A 442 -3.45 4.57 -7.33
C PRO A 442 -4.09 5.98 -7.26
N ARG A 443 -3.66 6.92 -8.11
CA ARG A 443 -4.26 8.27 -8.21
C ARG A 443 -5.72 8.28 -8.68
N ARG A 444 -6.18 7.22 -9.36
CA ARG A 444 -7.58 7.02 -9.78
C ARG A 444 -8.27 5.90 -8.99
N GLY A 445 -7.67 5.47 -7.87
CA GLY A 445 -8.19 4.39 -7.05
C GLY A 445 -9.62 4.61 -6.59
N ASP A 446 -9.98 5.83 -6.18
CA ASP A 446 -11.33 6.14 -5.71
C ASP A 446 -12.37 6.20 -6.85
N ASP A 447 -11.99 6.61 -8.06
CA ASP A 447 -12.86 6.48 -9.26
C ASP A 447 -13.12 4.99 -9.56
N ILE A 448 -12.07 4.17 -9.54
CA ILE A 448 -12.15 2.73 -9.84
C ILE A 448 -12.99 2.02 -8.77
N ARG A 449 -12.77 2.30 -7.47
CA ARG A 449 -13.59 1.79 -6.36
C ARG A 449 -15.06 2.21 -6.51
N MET A 450 -15.33 3.46 -6.89
CA MET A 450 -16.70 3.95 -7.16
C MET A 450 -17.37 3.20 -8.30
N TRP A 451 -16.68 3.02 -9.43
CA TRP A 451 -17.24 2.33 -10.59
C TRP A 451 -17.44 0.83 -10.36
N LEU A 452 -16.54 0.17 -9.63
CA LEU A 452 -16.73 -1.21 -9.18
C LEU A 452 -17.94 -1.33 -8.24
N TYR A 453 -18.11 -0.37 -7.32
CA TYR A 453 -19.25 -0.31 -6.41
C TYR A 453 -20.59 -0.07 -7.11
N LEU A 454 -20.62 0.78 -8.14
CA LEU A 454 -21.79 0.98 -9.01
C LEU A 454 -22.07 -0.21 -9.95
N GLY A 455 -21.12 -1.16 -10.05
CA GLY A 455 -21.30 -2.39 -10.81
C GLY A 455 -22.27 -3.36 -10.15
N SER A 456 -23.01 -4.10 -10.98
CA SER A 456 -23.97 -5.11 -10.52
C SER A 456 -24.03 -6.32 -11.43
N ALA A 457 -24.14 -7.52 -10.84
CA ALA A 457 -24.51 -8.72 -11.59
C ALA A 457 -26.04 -8.82 -11.73
N THR A 458 -26.53 -9.56 -12.72
CA THR A 458 -27.97 -9.80 -12.92
C THR A 458 -28.40 -11.13 -12.32
N SER A 459 -29.57 -11.16 -11.67
CA SER A 459 -30.22 -12.39 -11.20
C SER A 459 -31.39 -12.81 -12.11
N ASP A 460 -31.90 -14.02 -11.88
CA ASP A 460 -32.67 -14.83 -12.84
C ASP A 460 -33.97 -14.19 -13.39
N GLY A 461 -34.34 -14.60 -14.62
CA GLY A 461 -35.69 -14.52 -15.18
C GLY A 461 -36.27 -13.14 -15.55
N SER A 462 -35.90 -12.05 -14.88
CA SER A 462 -36.37 -10.70 -15.18
C SER A 462 -35.22 -9.68 -15.21
N SER A 463 -35.29 -8.74 -16.16
CA SER A 463 -34.30 -7.65 -16.36
C SER A 463 -34.18 -6.67 -15.19
N GLU A 464 -34.86 -6.93 -14.06
CA GLU A 464 -35.12 -6.01 -12.96
C GLU A 464 -34.37 -6.37 -11.68
N SER A 465 -33.89 -7.60 -11.52
CA SER A 465 -33.20 -8.04 -10.29
C SER A 465 -31.68 -8.01 -10.45
N ARG A 466 -31.00 -7.29 -9.54
CA ARG A 466 -29.56 -7.02 -9.59
C ARG A 466 -28.87 -7.44 -8.29
N ILE A 467 -27.59 -7.79 -8.34
CA ILE A 467 -26.76 -8.12 -7.18
C ILE A 467 -25.64 -7.08 -7.09
N PRO A 468 -25.58 -6.25 -6.02
CA PRO A 468 -24.50 -5.29 -5.83
C PRO A 468 -23.12 -5.96 -5.71
N ALA A 469 -22.09 -5.32 -6.25
CA ALA A 469 -20.71 -5.82 -6.24
C ALA A 469 -20.22 -6.28 -4.85
N ILE A 470 -20.56 -5.53 -3.79
CA ILE A 470 -20.18 -5.87 -2.41
C ILE A 470 -20.71 -7.26 -2.02
N LYS A 471 -22.00 -7.52 -2.27
CA LYS A 471 -22.66 -8.79 -1.90
C LYS A 471 -22.12 -9.97 -2.71
N TYR A 472 -21.81 -9.73 -3.99
CA TYR A 472 -21.19 -10.71 -4.87
C TYR A 472 -19.80 -11.12 -4.34
N PHE A 473 -18.89 -10.16 -4.11
CA PHE A 473 -17.54 -10.44 -3.61
C PHE A 473 -17.52 -10.89 -2.14
N TRP A 474 -18.47 -10.45 -1.31
CA TRP A 474 -18.65 -10.97 0.04
C TRP A 474 -18.99 -12.46 0.03
N GLN A 475 -19.99 -12.88 -0.75
CA GLN A 475 -20.40 -14.29 -0.82
C GLN A 475 -19.27 -15.18 -1.35
N ALA A 476 -18.49 -14.70 -2.33
CA ALA A 476 -17.29 -15.38 -2.83
C ALA A 476 -16.13 -15.39 -1.81
N SER A 477 -16.00 -14.37 -0.96
CA SER A 477 -15.02 -14.33 0.13
C SER A 477 -15.39 -15.33 1.24
N ARG A 478 -16.65 -15.32 1.66
CA ARG A 478 -17.19 -16.17 2.73
C ARG A 478 -17.12 -17.66 2.40
N SER A 479 -17.24 -18.03 1.12
CA SER A 479 -17.14 -19.42 0.65
C SER A 479 -15.71 -19.92 0.46
N SER A 480 -14.70 -19.06 0.57
CA SER A 480 -13.29 -19.44 0.45
C SER A 480 -12.82 -20.36 1.59
N LYS A 481 -11.89 -21.26 1.29
CA LYS A 481 -11.28 -22.15 2.29
C LYS A 481 -10.45 -21.35 3.29
N ILE A 482 -9.81 -20.26 2.84
CA ILE A 482 -9.09 -19.32 3.70
C ILE A 482 -10.03 -18.70 4.75
N PHE A 483 -11.18 -18.16 4.34
CA PHE A 483 -12.13 -17.53 5.27
C PHE A 483 -12.65 -18.52 6.31
N ALA A 484 -13.06 -19.72 5.88
CA ALA A 484 -13.50 -20.78 6.80
C ALA A 484 -12.40 -21.20 7.79
N THR A 485 -11.16 -21.38 7.31
CA THR A 485 -10.02 -21.80 8.15
C THR A 485 -9.68 -20.75 9.20
N ILE A 486 -9.56 -19.48 8.79
CA ILE A 486 -9.21 -18.37 9.69
C ILE A 486 -10.33 -18.09 10.70
N SER A 487 -11.60 -18.25 10.31
CA SER A 487 -12.74 -18.04 11.22
C SER A 487 -12.84 -19.11 12.31
N GLN A 488 -12.51 -20.37 11.96
CA GLN A 488 -12.58 -21.50 12.90
C GLN A 488 -11.34 -21.66 13.79
N ASP A 489 -10.15 -21.39 13.26
CA ASP A 489 -8.89 -21.66 13.95
C ASP A 489 -7.83 -20.57 13.71
N SER A 490 -7.69 -19.68 14.69
CA SER A 490 -6.73 -18.58 14.68
C SER A 490 -5.27 -19.02 14.79
N THR A 491 -4.96 -20.29 15.04
CA THR A 491 -3.56 -20.78 15.04
C THR A 491 -3.06 -21.11 13.63
N LYS A 492 -3.97 -21.45 12.71
CA LYS A 492 -3.64 -21.80 11.32
C LYS A 492 -3.36 -20.59 10.42
N VAL A 493 -3.66 -19.37 10.88
CA VAL A 493 -3.49 -18.13 10.11
C VAL A 493 -2.04 -17.96 9.64
N LEU A 494 -1.05 -18.21 10.52
CA LEU A 494 0.36 -18.02 10.21
C LEU A 494 0.85 -18.90 9.03
N SER A 495 0.34 -20.14 8.91
CA SER A 495 0.73 -21.04 7.82
C SER A 495 0.07 -20.72 6.46
N LEU A 496 -1.00 -19.92 6.46
CA LEU A 496 -1.62 -19.38 5.26
C LEU A 496 -0.89 -18.13 4.76
N LEU A 497 -0.29 -17.36 5.68
CA LEU A 497 0.44 -16.11 5.42
C LEU A 497 1.90 -16.33 5.01
N LYS A 498 2.61 -17.30 5.62
CA LYS A 498 3.99 -17.65 5.24
C LYS A 498 4.04 -18.33 3.85
N PRO A 499 5.14 -18.16 3.09
CA PRO A 499 5.41 -19.00 1.92
C PRO A 499 5.46 -20.48 2.33
N ALA A 500 4.99 -21.38 1.47
CA ALA A 500 5.18 -22.80 1.71
C ALA A 500 6.65 -23.15 1.41
N ASN A 501 7.44 -23.41 2.44
CA ASN A 501 8.79 -23.92 2.26
C ASN A 501 8.74 -25.35 1.71
N ASP A 502 9.24 -25.54 0.49
CA ASP A 502 9.31 -26.83 -0.24
C ASP A 502 10.20 -27.90 0.45
N LEU A 503 10.76 -27.60 1.63
CA LEU A 503 11.71 -28.43 2.36
C LEU A 503 11.21 -28.76 3.78
N HIS A 504 10.90 -30.04 3.97
CA HIS A 504 10.86 -30.80 5.23
C HIS A 504 9.60 -30.87 6.12
N THR A 505 8.46 -30.24 5.82
CA THR A 505 7.19 -30.55 6.54
C THR A 505 6.30 -31.52 5.78
N SER A 506 6.39 -32.80 6.16
CA SER A 506 5.57 -33.89 5.60
C SER A 506 4.10 -33.84 6.08
N ARG A 507 3.33 -32.88 5.58
CA ARG A 507 1.86 -32.87 5.55
C ARG A 507 1.43 -32.09 4.32
N THR A 508 0.74 -32.75 3.39
CA THR A 508 0.25 -32.16 2.13
C THR A 508 -0.51 -30.85 2.38
N PRO A 509 -0.14 -29.72 1.74
CA PRO A 509 -0.98 -28.53 1.80
C PRO A 509 -2.33 -28.83 1.15
N THR A 510 -3.42 -28.54 1.86
CA THR A 510 -4.80 -28.83 1.42
C THR A 510 -5.32 -27.89 0.34
N ILE A 511 -4.53 -26.87 -0.04
CA ILE A 511 -4.85 -25.82 -1.00
C ILE A 511 -3.63 -25.60 -1.89
N SER A 512 -3.82 -25.52 -3.20
CA SER A 512 -2.72 -25.23 -4.14
C SER A 512 -2.27 -23.77 -4.07
N HIS A 513 -1.02 -23.46 -4.43
CA HIS A 513 -0.50 -22.07 -4.38
C HIS A 513 -1.34 -21.08 -5.19
N THR A 514 -1.72 -21.45 -6.42
CA THR A 514 -2.54 -20.60 -7.29
C THR A 514 -3.94 -20.38 -6.72
N GLU A 515 -4.54 -21.40 -6.14
CA GLU A 515 -5.86 -21.30 -5.50
C GLU A 515 -5.82 -20.45 -4.23
N ARG A 516 -4.72 -20.50 -3.46
CA ARG A 516 -4.47 -19.64 -2.31
C ARG A 516 -4.35 -18.17 -2.72
N ASP A 517 -3.56 -17.87 -3.75
CA ASP A 517 -3.39 -16.51 -4.27
C ASP A 517 -4.73 -15.93 -4.77
N GLU A 518 -5.53 -16.74 -5.49
CA GLU A 518 -6.86 -16.37 -5.99
C GLU A 518 -7.92 -16.17 -4.90
N GLU A 519 -7.92 -16.97 -3.83
CA GLU A 519 -8.81 -16.74 -2.70
C GLU A 519 -8.44 -15.45 -1.94
N TRP A 520 -7.13 -15.17 -1.80
CA TRP A 520 -6.67 -13.90 -1.23
C TRP A 520 -7.02 -12.68 -2.09
N THR A 521 -6.92 -12.72 -3.44
CA THR A 521 -7.30 -11.56 -4.29
C THR A 521 -8.77 -11.19 -4.14
N ILE A 522 -9.68 -12.16 -4.01
CA ILE A 522 -11.10 -11.91 -3.76
C ILE A 522 -11.29 -11.23 -2.39
N ILE A 523 -10.71 -11.81 -1.33
CA ILE A 523 -10.82 -11.27 0.03
C ILE A 523 -10.31 -9.82 0.05
N LEU A 524 -9.13 -9.55 -0.53
CA LEU A 524 -8.55 -8.22 -0.61
C LEU A 524 -9.44 -7.22 -1.35
N LEU A 525 -10.00 -7.58 -2.50
CA LEU A 525 -10.92 -6.70 -3.23
C LEU A 525 -12.19 -6.42 -2.42
N PHE A 526 -12.76 -7.44 -1.77
CA PHE A 526 -13.93 -7.24 -0.92
C PHE A 526 -13.63 -6.27 0.23
N LEU A 527 -12.50 -6.45 0.93
CA LEU A 527 -12.07 -5.57 2.01
C LEU A 527 -11.87 -4.13 1.53
N GLU A 528 -11.25 -3.92 0.37
CA GLU A 528 -11.10 -2.61 -0.28
C GLU A 528 -12.45 -1.94 -0.55
N LEU A 529 -13.35 -2.63 -1.25
CA LEU A 529 -14.65 -2.08 -1.65
C LEU A 529 -15.56 -1.80 -0.44
N TYR A 530 -15.57 -2.70 0.56
CA TYR A 530 -16.39 -2.50 1.76
C TYR A 530 -15.84 -1.38 2.65
N THR A 531 -14.51 -1.27 2.79
CA THR A 531 -13.84 -0.14 3.47
C THR A 531 -14.14 1.20 2.79
N PHE A 532 -14.19 1.21 1.45
CA PHE A 532 -14.56 2.40 0.68
C PHE A 532 -16.01 2.83 0.94
N VAL A 533 -16.96 1.89 0.89
CA VAL A 533 -18.39 2.17 1.04
C VAL A 533 -18.76 2.57 2.47
N LEU A 534 -18.08 2.01 3.48
CA LEU A 534 -18.25 2.41 4.89
C LEU A 534 -17.90 3.88 5.20
N LYS A 535 -17.24 4.61 4.28
CA LYS A 535 -16.98 6.07 4.40
C LYS A 535 -18.16 6.96 3.98
N VAL A 536 -19.15 6.38 3.28
CA VAL A 536 -20.25 7.10 2.61
C VAL A 536 -21.63 6.58 3.03
N MET A 537 -21.71 5.28 3.35
CA MET A 537 -22.88 4.66 3.97
C MET A 537 -23.11 5.25 5.37
N ASP A 538 -24.30 5.75 5.64
CA ASP A 538 -24.62 6.28 6.98
C ASP A 538 -24.91 5.15 7.99
N ASP A 539 -25.22 5.48 9.24
CA ASP A 539 -25.55 4.45 10.24
C ASP A 539 -26.95 3.81 10.01
N GLU A 540 -27.95 4.53 9.50
CA GLU A 540 -29.29 3.97 9.26
C GLU A 540 -29.32 3.01 8.05
N GLU A 541 -28.52 3.28 7.03
CA GLU A 541 -28.29 2.35 5.91
C GLU A 541 -27.58 1.09 6.39
N PHE A 542 -26.55 1.22 7.23
CA PHE A 542 -25.82 0.10 7.83
C PHE A 542 -26.70 -0.78 8.72
N PHE A 543 -27.59 -0.17 9.52
CA PHE A 543 -28.51 -0.90 10.41
C PHE A 543 -29.81 -1.37 9.74
N SER A 544 -29.97 -1.19 8.43
CA SER A 544 -31.23 -1.53 7.74
C SER A 544 -31.48 -3.04 7.67
N SER A 545 -32.30 -3.54 8.60
CA SER A 545 -32.58 -4.97 8.79
C SER A 545 -33.49 -5.54 7.69
N GLY A 546 -32.94 -5.84 6.52
CA GLY A 546 -33.72 -6.46 5.43
C GLY A 546 -33.00 -6.60 4.09
N SER A 547 -31.67 -6.58 4.04
CA SER A 547 -30.95 -6.59 2.77
C SER A 547 -30.94 -8.00 2.13
N SER A 548 -31.93 -8.26 1.27
CA SER A 548 -31.97 -9.44 0.39
C SER A 548 -30.67 -9.57 -0.41
N PHE A 549 -30.27 -10.79 -0.78
CA PHE A 549 -29.10 -11.02 -1.63
C PHE A 549 -29.20 -10.23 -2.96
N THR A 550 -30.42 -10.09 -3.46
CA THR A 550 -30.78 -9.24 -4.60
C THR A 550 -31.26 -7.86 -4.17
N ALA A 551 -30.87 -6.84 -4.94
CA ALA A 551 -31.49 -5.52 -4.96
C ALA A 551 -32.94 -5.62 -5.47
N SER A 552 -33.79 -4.70 -4.99
CA SER A 552 -35.20 -4.61 -5.36
C SER A 552 -35.40 -3.64 -6.53
N SER A 553 -36.39 -3.87 -7.39
CA SER A 553 -36.70 -2.92 -8.48
C SER A 553 -37.36 -1.61 -8.01
N ASN A 554 -37.51 -1.40 -6.70
CA ASN A 554 -38.04 -0.16 -6.13
C ASN A 554 -36.99 0.96 -6.18
N MET A 555 -37.16 1.88 -7.13
CA MET A 555 -36.33 3.11 -7.29
C MET A 555 -36.37 4.11 -6.11
N ARG A 556 -36.88 3.71 -4.94
CA ARG A 556 -36.95 4.50 -3.70
C ARG A 556 -35.89 4.11 -2.67
N VAL A 557 -35.09 3.07 -2.92
CA VAL A 557 -34.04 2.60 -2.01
C VAL A 557 -32.67 3.05 -2.55
N SER A 558 -31.83 3.62 -1.69
CA SER A 558 -30.48 4.04 -2.08
C SER A 558 -29.59 2.83 -2.36
N TRP A 559 -28.72 2.92 -3.38
CA TRP A 559 -27.79 1.85 -3.75
C TRP A 559 -26.83 1.47 -2.60
N THR A 560 -26.53 2.44 -1.73
CA THR A 560 -25.80 2.26 -0.45
C THR A 560 -26.54 1.33 0.50
N LYS A 561 -27.84 1.54 0.69
CA LYS A 561 -28.72 0.70 1.51
C LYS A 561 -28.88 -0.70 0.91
N GLU A 562 -29.01 -0.82 -0.42
CA GLU A 562 -29.07 -2.12 -1.08
C GLU A 562 -27.74 -2.89 -1.01
N SER A 563 -26.62 -2.19 -0.87
CA SER A 563 -25.28 -2.78 -0.74
C SER A 563 -24.89 -3.16 0.70
N ALA A 564 -25.69 -2.77 1.70
CA ALA A 564 -25.42 -3.10 3.11
C ALA A 564 -25.45 -4.62 3.38
N LEU A 565 -24.57 -5.09 4.25
CA LEU A 565 -24.46 -6.51 4.64
C LEU A 565 -25.33 -6.80 5.88
N PRO A 566 -25.94 -7.99 6.00
CA PRO A 566 -26.67 -8.39 7.21
C PRO A 566 -25.78 -8.40 8.47
N LEU A 567 -26.32 -7.99 9.62
CA LEU A 567 -25.58 -8.00 10.89
C LEU A 567 -24.95 -9.37 11.27
N PRO A 568 -25.57 -10.54 11.00
CA PRO A 568 -24.92 -11.83 11.22
C PRO A 568 -23.66 -12.05 10.34
N ASP A 569 -23.69 -11.56 9.11
CA ASP A 569 -22.55 -11.65 8.19
C ASP A 569 -21.41 -10.70 8.61
N ILE A 570 -21.76 -9.53 9.16
CA ILE A 570 -20.79 -8.62 9.78
C ILE A 570 -20.17 -9.25 11.04
N LYS A 571 -20.96 -10.00 11.84
CA LYS A 571 -20.42 -10.79 12.96
C LYS A 571 -19.40 -11.83 12.47
N ASP A 572 -19.74 -12.64 11.45
CA ASP A 572 -18.81 -13.62 10.88
C ASP A 572 -17.52 -12.95 10.35
N MET A 573 -17.66 -11.83 9.62
CA MET A 573 -16.53 -11.04 9.12
C MET A 573 -15.65 -10.51 10.25
N THR A 574 -16.22 -10.00 11.35
CA THR A 574 -15.41 -9.50 12.47
C THR A 574 -14.65 -10.64 13.15
N VAL A 575 -15.20 -11.86 13.26
CA VAL A 575 -14.43 -13.02 13.78
C VAL A 575 -13.23 -13.33 12.89
N PHE A 576 -13.42 -13.39 11.57
CA PHE A 576 -12.35 -13.54 10.59
C PHE A 576 -11.28 -12.46 10.73
N LEU A 577 -11.68 -11.19 10.72
CA LEU A 577 -10.78 -10.04 10.81
C LEU A 577 -10.02 -10.01 12.15
N LYS A 578 -10.68 -10.31 13.27
CA LYS A 578 -10.01 -10.37 14.59
C LYS A 578 -8.90 -11.43 14.60
N ASN A 579 -9.18 -12.63 14.09
CA ASN A 579 -8.21 -13.73 14.04
C ASN A 579 -7.04 -13.40 13.11
N LEU A 580 -7.32 -12.84 11.93
CA LEU A 580 -6.31 -12.40 10.97
C LEU A 580 -5.42 -11.29 11.53
N ALA A 581 -6.04 -10.24 12.07
CA ALA A 581 -5.35 -9.07 12.57
C ALA A 581 -4.49 -9.39 13.80
N PHE A 582 -4.99 -10.22 14.72
CA PHE A 582 -4.19 -10.71 15.86
C PHE A 582 -2.86 -11.32 15.38
N THR A 583 -2.91 -12.25 14.42
CA THR A 583 -1.70 -12.91 13.89
C THR A 583 -0.76 -11.95 13.17
N LEU A 584 -1.28 -10.98 12.40
CA LEU A 584 -0.46 -10.02 11.65
C LEU A 584 0.42 -9.12 12.52
N TYR A 585 0.07 -8.92 13.79
CA TYR A 585 0.84 -8.13 14.75
C TYR A 585 1.53 -8.98 15.81
N TRP A 586 0.88 -10.03 16.33
CA TRP A 586 1.47 -10.92 17.33
C TRP A 586 2.65 -11.73 16.77
N ASN A 587 2.56 -12.15 15.51
CA ASN A 587 3.60 -12.91 14.80
C ASN A 587 4.37 -12.01 13.81
N SER A 588 4.51 -10.72 14.11
CA SER A 588 5.26 -9.73 13.30
C SER A 588 6.69 -10.19 13.02
N ALA A 589 7.37 -10.70 14.06
CA ALA A 589 8.71 -11.27 14.00
C ALA A 589 8.76 -12.43 12.99
N ASP A 590 7.94 -13.47 13.20
CA ASP A 590 7.88 -14.66 12.37
C ASP A 590 7.63 -14.33 10.88
N LEU A 591 6.81 -13.31 10.59
CA LEU A 591 6.50 -12.88 9.22
C LEU A 591 7.64 -12.12 8.54
N ASN A 592 8.61 -11.60 9.31
CA ASN A 592 9.77 -10.85 8.82
C ASN A 592 11.05 -11.72 8.72
N GLU A 593 11.13 -12.86 9.41
CA GLU A 593 12.32 -13.74 9.43
C GLU A 593 12.79 -14.25 8.06
N ASP A 594 11.87 -14.40 7.09
CA ASP A 594 12.20 -14.89 5.74
C ASP A 594 12.88 -13.82 4.85
N GLU A 595 13.16 -12.61 5.35
CA GLU A 595 14.10 -11.69 4.69
C GLU A 595 15.55 -12.09 4.99
N PRO A 596 16.32 -12.68 4.05
CA PRO A 596 17.74 -12.83 4.26
C PRO A 596 18.35 -11.44 4.40
N ILE A 597 18.91 -11.17 5.58
CA ILE A 597 19.79 -10.05 5.83
C ILE A 597 20.98 -10.25 4.90
N HIS A 598 20.95 -9.60 3.74
CA HIS A 598 22.12 -9.50 2.89
C HIS A 598 23.15 -8.68 3.66
N ASP A 599 24.10 -9.39 4.27
CA ASP A 599 25.21 -8.86 5.05
C ASP A 599 26.23 -8.16 4.13
N SER A 600 25.77 -7.10 3.47
CA SER A 600 26.52 -6.29 2.51
C SER A 600 27.53 -5.35 3.19
N GLY A 601 27.51 -5.28 4.54
CA GLY A 601 28.46 -4.53 5.35
C GLY A 601 29.80 -5.24 5.59
N GLY A 602 29.93 -6.53 5.26
CA GLY A 602 31.18 -7.26 5.47
C GLY A 602 32.31 -6.78 4.55
N ILE A 603 33.40 -6.26 5.11
CA ILE A 603 34.65 -5.84 4.40
C ILE A 603 35.16 -6.93 3.43
N ARG A 604 34.84 -8.20 3.68
CA ARG A 604 35.13 -9.34 2.79
C ARG A 604 34.54 -9.21 1.37
N SER A 605 33.44 -8.47 1.16
CA SER A 605 32.83 -8.28 -0.16
C SER A 605 33.71 -7.45 -1.10
N TYR A 606 34.46 -6.47 -0.56
CA TYR A 606 35.34 -5.58 -1.34
C TYR A 606 36.61 -6.26 -1.88
N PHE A 607 37.02 -7.39 -1.31
CA PHE A 607 38.23 -8.13 -1.71
C PHE A 607 37.94 -9.41 -2.52
N GLY A 608 36.67 -9.70 -2.83
CA GLY A 608 36.25 -10.89 -3.56
C GLY A 608 36.23 -10.68 -5.08
N SER A 609 37.23 -11.21 -5.80
CA SER A 609 37.34 -11.15 -7.28
C SER A 609 36.26 -11.93 -8.07
N SER A 610 35.11 -12.24 -7.47
CA SER A 610 34.01 -13.01 -8.07
C SER A 610 32.62 -12.48 -7.67
N ALA A 611 32.51 -11.24 -7.22
CA ALA A 611 31.21 -10.57 -7.15
C ALA A 611 30.73 -10.25 -8.58
N LEU A 612 29.48 -10.60 -8.89
CA LEU A 612 28.76 -10.01 -10.03
C LEU A 612 28.71 -8.49 -9.84
N PRO A 613 28.67 -7.68 -10.92
CA PRO A 613 28.54 -6.24 -10.78
C PRO A 613 27.24 -5.94 -10.01
N PRO A 614 27.28 -5.11 -8.96
CA PRO A 614 26.06 -4.75 -8.24
C PRO A 614 25.14 -4.00 -9.20
N GLU A 615 23.87 -4.40 -9.28
CA GLU A 615 22.83 -3.53 -9.83
C GLU A 615 22.93 -2.17 -9.14
N SER A 616 23.08 -1.11 -9.94
CA SER A 616 23.28 0.24 -9.40
C SER A 616 22.01 0.74 -8.73
N ILE A 617 21.91 0.57 -7.40
CA ILE A 617 20.88 1.18 -6.57
C ILE A 617 21.11 2.70 -6.61
N SER A 618 20.36 3.38 -7.47
CA SER A 618 20.54 4.81 -7.77
C SER A 618 19.77 5.75 -6.84
N SER A 619 18.81 5.25 -6.05
CA SER A 619 17.95 6.08 -5.20
C SER A 619 17.44 5.37 -3.95
N VAL A 620 17.27 6.15 -2.87
CA VAL A 620 16.59 5.76 -1.61
C VAL A 620 15.19 5.22 -1.91
N LYS A 621 14.43 5.91 -2.78
CA LYS A 621 13.06 5.50 -3.16
C LYS A 621 13.05 4.12 -3.81
N ASP A 622 14.06 3.79 -4.61
CA ASP A 622 14.10 2.53 -5.35
C ASP A 622 14.48 1.35 -4.43
N PHE A 623 15.21 1.60 -3.34
CA PHE A 623 15.47 0.61 -2.29
C PHE A 623 14.28 0.45 -1.32
N GLU A 624 13.66 1.54 -0.87
CA GLU A 624 12.41 1.49 -0.11
C GLU A 624 11.30 0.78 -0.90
N MET A 625 11.23 1.01 -2.21
CA MET A 625 10.33 0.28 -3.10
C MET A 625 10.75 -1.18 -3.26
N LYS A 626 12.04 -1.52 -3.46
CA LYS A 626 12.50 -2.94 -3.47
C LYS A 626 12.19 -3.69 -2.17
N ASN A 627 12.20 -3.03 -1.01
CA ASN A 627 11.77 -3.65 0.27
C ASN A 627 10.24 -3.71 0.41
N LYS A 628 9.48 -2.75 -0.13
CA LYS A 628 8.01 -2.83 -0.26
C LYS A 628 7.56 -3.86 -1.31
N GLU A 629 8.43 -4.22 -2.26
CA GLU A 629 8.19 -5.18 -3.34
C GLU A 629 8.32 -6.64 -2.90
N LYS A 630 9.02 -6.90 -1.80
CA LYS A 630 8.90 -8.14 -1.03
C LYS A 630 7.58 -8.14 -0.24
N GLY A 631 6.47 -8.14 -0.98
CA GLY A 631 5.16 -8.42 -0.43
C GLY A 631 5.13 -9.81 0.21
N LEU A 632 4.09 -10.06 1.01
CA LEU A 632 3.91 -11.34 1.69
C LEU A 632 3.98 -12.49 0.67
N SER A 633 4.94 -13.42 0.82
CA SER A 633 5.15 -14.48 -0.20
C SER A 633 4.08 -15.58 -0.22
N GLY A 634 2.93 -15.34 0.43
CA GLY A 634 1.68 -16.08 0.30
C GLY A 634 0.43 -15.22 0.00
N VAL A 635 0.58 -13.91 -0.23
CA VAL A 635 -0.53 -12.97 -0.53
C VAL A 635 -0.12 -11.96 -1.63
N THR A 636 -0.41 -12.31 -2.87
CA THR A 636 -0.66 -11.41 -4.03
C THR A 636 0.38 -10.31 -4.36
N GLY A 637 1.57 -10.34 -3.76
CA GLY A 637 2.61 -9.33 -3.93
C GLY A 637 2.24 -7.94 -3.38
N ILE A 638 1.37 -7.86 -2.37
CA ILE A 638 1.01 -6.63 -1.65
C ILE A 638 1.95 -6.44 -0.45
N PRO A 639 2.39 -5.20 -0.12
CA PRO A 639 3.19 -4.95 1.08
C PRO A 639 2.43 -5.35 2.37
N LEU A 640 3.10 -6.06 3.29
CA LEU A 640 2.54 -6.47 4.58
C LEU A 640 1.89 -5.30 5.33
N ASP A 641 2.54 -4.14 5.29
CA ASP A 641 2.07 -2.87 5.85
C ASP A 641 0.71 -2.40 5.34
N TYR A 642 0.51 -2.47 4.02
CA TYR A 642 -0.77 -2.08 3.40
C TYR A 642 -1.88 -3.05 3.84
N PHE A 643 -1.56 -4.35 3.89
CA PHE A 643 -2.49 -5.37 4.34
C PHE A 643 -2.85 -5.24 5.82
N LYS A 644 -1.86 -5.01 6.70
CA LYS A 644 -2.05 -4.63 8.12
C LYS A 644 -3.02 -3.43 8.24
N GLY A 645 -2.78 -2.36 7.47
CA GLY A 645 -3.58 -1.14 7.50
C GLY A 645 -5.00 -1.29 6.95
N LEU A 646 -5.21 -2.11 5.91
CA LEU A 646 -6.53 -2.42 5.37
C LEU A 646 -7.37 -3.21 6.38
N VAL A 647 -6.81 -4.30 6.92
CA VAL A 647 -7.49 -5.19 7.87
C VAL A 647 -7.84 -4.46 9.17
N THR A 648 -6.88 -3.74 9.78
CA THR A 648 -7.14 -2.99 11.01
C THR A 648 -8.00 -1.76 10.79
N GLY A 649 -7.85 -1.07 9.66
CA GLY A 649 -8.69 0.06 9.28
C GLY A 649 -10.17 -0.32 9.16
N LEU A 650 -10.46 -1.44 8.50
CA LEU A 650 -11.84 -1.95 8.43
C LEU A 650 -12.36 -2.37 9.81
N LEU A 651 -11.54 -3.08 10.59
CA LEU A 651 -11.92 -3.55 11.92
C LEU A 651 -12.27 -2.39 12.86
N ARG A 652 -11.49 -1.29 12.82
CA ARG A 652 -11.77 -0.03 13.53
C ARG A 652 -13.09 0.61 13.09
N MET A 653 -13.31 0.77 11.78
CA MET A 653 -14.54 1.37 11.26
C MET A 653 -15.83 0.60 11.66
N ILE A 654 -15.74 -0.73 11.81
CA ILE A 654 -16.85 -1.55 12.30
C ILE A 654 -17.00 -1.42 13.83
N HIS A 655 -15.88 -1.42 14.58
CA HIS A 655 -15.89 -1.21 16.03
C HIS A 655 -16.47 0.17 16.42
N GLU A 656 -16.11 1.22 15.70
CA GLU A 656 -16.64 2.59 15.89
C GLU A 656 -18.16 2.67 15.67
N ARG A 657 -18.72 1.83 14.79
CA ARG A 657 -20.19 1.71 14.60
C ARG A 657 -20.83 0.99 15.77
N ASP A 658 -20.24 -0.12 16.22
CA ASP A 658 -20.73 -0.87 17.39
C ASP A 658 -20.60 -0.09 18.71
N SER A 659 -19.63 0.82 18.83
CA SER A 659 -19.51 1.72 19.98
C SER A 659 -20.53 2.85 19.96
N ARG A 660 -20.99 3.32 18.79
CA ARG A 660 -22.10 4.29 18.68
C ARG A 660 -23.47 3.65 18.91
N ARG A 661 -23.72 2.48 18.32
CA ARG A 661 -24.97 1.73 18.45
C ARG A 661 -24.66 0.24 18.47
N LYS A 662 -24.76 -0.36 19.66
CA LYS A 662 -24.44 -1.77 19.90
C LYS A 662 -25.28 -2.71 19.02
N PHE A 663 -24.59 -3.63 18.34
CA PHE A 663 -25.20 -4.70 17.55
C PHE A 663 -24.48 -6.05 17.68
N LEU A 664 -23.27 -6.06 18.25
CA LEU A 664 -22.56 -7.27 18.63
C LEU A 664 -22.75 -7.57 20.13
N PRO A 665 -22.69 -8.85 20.55
CA PRO A 665 -22.82 -9.21 21.96
C PRO A 665 -21.71 -8.59 22.83
N ASP A 666 -22.01 -8.38 24.11
CA ASP A 666 -21.02 -7.93 25.08
C ASP A 666 -19.81 -8.87 25.12
N GLY A 667 -18.61 -8.28 25.19
CA GLY A 667 -17.35 -9.02 25.13
C GLY A 667 -16.94 -9.54 23.75
N HIS A 668 -17.77 -9.44 22.69
CA HIS A 668 -17.44 -9.95 21.34
C HIS A 668 -16.09 -9.44 20.80
N TRP A 669 -15.73 -8.19 21.12
CA TRP A 669 -14.46 -7.58 20.68
C TRP A 669 -13.25 -8.03 21.47
N LEU A 670 -13.42 -8.48 22.71
CA LEU A 670 -12.33 -8.89 23.59
C LEU A 670 -11.64 -10.16 23.07
N MET A 671 -10.35 -10.32 23.38
CA MET A 671 -9.57 -11.53 23.07
C MET A 671 -8.89 -12.10 24.33
N THR A 672 -9.55 -11.98 25.49
CA THR A 672 -9.04 -12.40 26.80
C THR A 672 -8.63 -13.87 26.88
N SER A 673 -9.17 -14.77 26.07
CA SER A 673 -8.73 -16.17 25.99
C SER A 673 -7.34 -16.37 25.38
N ARG A 674 -6.72 -15.31 24.83
CA ARG A 674 -5.37 -15.30 24.25
C ARG A 674 -4.35 -14.56 25.12
N PHE A 675 -4.80 -13.94 26.22
CA PHE A 675 -3.96 -13.17 27.12
C PHE A 675 -4.06 -13.75 28.54
N ASP A 676 -2.93 -13.90 29.21
CA ASP A 676 -2.93 -13.92 30.67
C ASP A 676 -3.07 -12.47 31.15
N MET A 677 -4.25 -12.12 31.69
CA MET A 677 -4.57 -10.76 32.10
C MET A 677 -3.88 -10.35 33.41
N GLU A 678 -3.45 -11.29 34.26
CA GLU A 678 -2.77 -10.99 35.52
C GLU A 678 -1.33 -10.52 35.25
N GLY A 679 -0.64 -11.19 34.32
CA GLY A 679 0.70 -10.80 33.86
C GLY A 679 0.75 -9.72 32.76
N PHE A 680 -0.40 -9.29 32.21
CA PHE A 680 -0.42 -8.45 31.00
C PHE A 680 0.16 -7.04 31.21
N ILE A 681 -0.25 -6.34 32.27
CA ILE A 681 0.17 -4.95 32.51
C ILE A 681 1.70 -4.88 32.73
N PRO A 682 2.32 -5.67 33.62
CA PRO A 682 3.77 -5.65 33.79
C PRO A 682 4.54 -6.00 32.51
N ALA A 683 4.02 -6.93 31.70
CA ALA A 683 4.65 -7.30 30.43
C ALA A 683 4.61 -6.16 29.39
N VAL A 684 3.49 -5.45 29.26
CA VAL A 684 3.36 -4.27 28.38
C VAL A 684 4.25 -3.12 28.84
N VAL A 685 4.35 -2.89 30.15
CA VAL A 685 5.22 -1.85 30.71
C VAL A 685 6.70 -2.19 30.45
N ALA A 686 7.10 -3.44 30.61
CA ALA A 686 8.45 -3.89 30.25
C ALA A 686 8.74 -3.80 28.73
N GLU A 687 7.75 -4.09 27.87
CA GLU A 687 7.89 -3.89 26.41
C GLU A 687 8.09 -2.40 26.05
N GLU A 688 7.36 -1.48 26.67
CA GLU A 688 7.53 -0.01 26.47
C GLU A 688 8.82 0.52 27.10
N GLU A 689 9.26 0.00 28.26
CA GLU A 689 10.55 0.35 28.87
C GLU A 689 11.74 -0.12 28.02
N ASN A 690 11.71 -1.35 27.49
CA ASN A 690 12.73 -1.86 26.56
C ASN A 690 12.76 -1.03 25.25
N ARG A 691 11.59 -0.65 24.73
CA ARG A 691 11.48 0.22 23.55
C ARG A 691 12.05 1.61 23.82
N HIS A 692 11.86 2.15 25.01
CA HIS A 692 12.48 3.40 25.43
C HIS A 692 14.00 3.28 25.54
N GLN A 693 14.53 2.25 26.20
CA GLN A 693 15.97 2.05 26.32
C GLN A 693 16.66 1.98 24.95
N LEU A 694 16.07 1.26 23.99
CA LEU A 694 16.56 1.18 22.61
C LEU A 694 16.47 2.53 21.85
N GLN A 695 15.57 3.43 22.25
CA GLN A 695 15.48 4.78 21.69
C GLN A 695 16.49 5.73 22.36
N ASP A 696 16.71 5.60 23.67
CA ASP A 696 17.70 6.36 24.41
C ASP A 696 19.13 5.99 23.94
N GLU A 697 19.41 4.69 23.69
CA GLU A 697 20.64 4.21 23.03
C GLU A 697 20.82 4.77 21.60
N ASP A 698 19.73 4.99 20.86
CA ASP A 698 19.77 5.63 19.54
C ASP A 698 20.13 7.13 19.65
N GLU A 699 19.62 7.85 20.67
CA GLU A 699 19.93 9.28 20.90
C GLU A 699 21.37 9.50 21.40
N GLU A 700 21.90 8.62 22.26
CA GLU A 700 23.32 8.64 22.65
C GLU A 700 24.23 8.31 21.45
N GLY A 701 23.85 7.34 20.62
CA GLY A 701 24.57 7.00 19.38
C GLY A 701 24.55 8.11 18.32
N GLU A 702 23.44 8.84 18.18
CA GLU A 702 23.38 10.03 17.32
C GLU A 702 24.19 11.21 17.91
N GLN A 703 24.36 11.31 19.24
CA GLN A 703 25.26 12.30 19.86
C GLN A 703 26.74 12.01 19.63
N ASP A 704 27.19 10.75 19.69
CA ASP A 704 28.59 10.39 19.35
C ASP A 704 28.88 10.67 17.86
N ASP A 705 27.93 10.38 16.96
CA ASP A 705 27.99 10.73 15.53
C ASP A 705 27.99 12.26 15.28
N LEU A 706 27.34 13.06 16.16
CA LEU A 706 27.33 14.53 16.10
C LEU A 706 28.61 15.16 16.70
N MET A 707 29.25 14.49 17.66
CA MET A 707 30.51 14.94 18.27
C MET A 707 31.70 14.85 17.28
N ASP A 708 31.67 13.92 16.32
CA ASP A 708 32.66 13.85 15.23
C ASP A 708 32.42 14.94 14.16
N ASP A 709 31.16 15.37 13.95
CA ASP A 709 30.77 16.43 12.99
C ASP A 709 30.94 17.86 13.58
N ALA A 710 31.09 17.99 14.91
CA ALA A 710 31.27 19.27 15.61
C ALA A 710 32.57 20.03 15.23
N PHE A 711 33.49 19.41 14.50
CA PHE A 711 34.65 20.07 13.90
C PHE A 711 34.41 20.73 12.53
N TYR A 712 33.19 20.62 11.96
CA TYR A 712 32.81 21.24 10.69
C TYR A 712 31.56 22.13 10.80
N GLU A 713 31.78 23.34 11.31
CA GLU A 713 30.77 24.41 11.35
C GLU A 713 30.16 24.66 9.94
N PRO A 714 28.81 24.66 9.79
CA PRO A 714 28.17 24.76 8.49
C PRO A 714 28.16 26.22 7.98
N SER A 715 29.25 26.62 7.33
CA SER A 715 29.31 27.87 6.58
C SER A 715 28.26 27.90 5.45
N LEU A 716 27.20 28.69 5.66
CA LEU A 716 26.20 29.02 4.65
C LEU A 716 26.87 29.64 3.41
N GLY A 717 26.81 28.95 2.27
CA GLY A 717 27.05 29.56 0.96
C GLY A 717 28.06 28.89 0.02
N LEU A 718 28.67 27.75 0.35
CA LEU A 718 29.62 27.09 -0.56
C LEU A 718 29.02 25.92 -1.36
N ILE A 719 29.08 26.03 -2.70
CA ILE A 719 28.71 24.97 -3.65
C ILE A 719 29.74 23.85 -3.55
N GLY A 720 29.41 22.80 -2.79
CA GLY A 720 30.23 21.60 -2.67
C GLY A 720 30.30 20.82 -3.99
N THR A 721 31.51 20.33 -4.34
CA THR A 721 31.67 19.45 -5.52
C THR A 721 30.79 18.20 -5.40
N GLY A 722 30.33 17.64 -6.53
CA GLY A 722 29.31 16.58 -6.56
C GLY A 722 29.61 15.33 -5.70
N ARG A 723 30.89 15.06 -5.37
CA ARG A 723 31.26 13.98 -4.43
C ARG A 723 30.76 14.23 -3.01
N ALA A 724 30.78 15.48 -2.52
CA ALA A 724 30.38 15.81 -1.15
C ALA A 724 28.85 15.77 -0.95
N GLN A 725 28.08 16.15 -1.97
CA GLN A 725 26.63 15.91 -1.97
C GLN A 725 26.31 14.40 -2.05
N GLN A 726 27.09 13.64 -2.82
CA GLN A 726 26.87 12.20 -2.95
C GLN A 726 27.20 11.42 -1.68
N THR A 727 28.26 11.78 -0.93
CA THR A 727 28.52 11.19 0.40
C THR A 727 27.40 11.50 1.39
N ARG A 728 26.96 12.76 1.51
CA ARG A 728 25.81 13.12 2.35
C ARG A 728 24.51 12.37 1.96
N ARG A 729 24.26 12.17 0.66
CA ARG A 729 23.10 11.39 0.16
C ARG A 729 23.21 9.90 0.52
N ILE A 730 24.42 9.32 0.48
CA ILE A 730 24.69 7.92 0.86
C ILE A 730 24.60 7.72 2.38
N GLU A 731 25.07 8.68 3.16
CA GLU A 731 25.05 8.64 4.62
C GLU A 731 23.63 8.80 5.18
N ALA A 732 22.86 9.76 4.66
CA ALA A 732 21.44 9.89 4.96
C ALA A 732 20.62 8.65 4.53
N LEU A 733 21.02 7.98 3.44
CA LEU A 733 20.45 6.70 3.01
C LEU A 733 20.78 5.59 4.02
N ARG A 734 22.02 5.52 4.51
CA ARG A 734 22.47 4.54 5.51
C ARG A 734 21.77 4.72 6.86
N ARG A 735 21.69 5.96 7.38
CA ARG A 735 20.94 6.26 8.63
C ARG A 735 19.47 5.86 8.49
N ARG A 736 18.81 6.18 7.37
CA ARG A 736 17.42 5.74 7.10
C ARG A 736 17.27 4.22 6.98
N GLN A 737 18.24 3.51 6.39
CA GLN A 737 18.24 2.04 6.35
C GLN A 737 18.36 1.42 7.75
N GLN A 738 19.26 1.96 8.59
CA GLN A 738 19.42 1.52 9.98
C GLN A 738 18.15 1.80 10.78
N GLN A 739 17.57 3.00 10.69
CA GLN A 739 16.29 3.34 11.34
C GLN A 739 15.14 2.42 10.87
N ALA A 740 15.05 2.08 9.58
CA ALA A 740 14.01 1.17 9.08
C ALA A 740 14.19 -0.28 9.56
N ALA A 741 15.44 -0.78 9.62
CA ALA A 741 15.75 -2.11 10.14
C ALA A 741 15.52 -2.19 11.66
N ARG A 742 15.99 -1.19 12.42
CA ARG A 742 15.73 -1.05 13.86
C ARG A 742 14.24 -0.97 14.17
N ARG A 743 13.43 -0.25 13.37
CA ARG A 743 11.96 -0.25 13.51
C ARG A 743 11.34 -1.65 13.34
N LYS A 744 11.75 -2.42 12.33
CA LYS A 744 11.29 -3.83 12.18
C LYS A 744 11.69 -4.69 13.39
N GLN A 745 12.86 -4.44 13.96
CA GLN A 745 13.34 -5.12 15.16
C GLN A 745 12.52 -4.72 16.40
N LEU A 746 12.18 -3.44 16.59
CA LEU A 746 11.29 -2.97 17.65
C LEU A 746 9.88 -3.57 17.53
N GLU A 747 9.30 -3.61 16.32
CA GLU A 747 8.01 -4.28 16.06
C GLU A 747 8.03 -5.79 16.34
N ALA A 748 9.21 -6.43 16.30
CA ALA A 748 9.40 -7.84 16.64
C ALA A 748 9.62 -8.09 18.14
N VAL A 749 10.15 -7.10 18.86
CA VAL A 749 10.46 -7.18 20.31
C VAL A 749 9.23 -6.85 21.19
N ALA A 750 8.26 -6.07 20.71
CA ALA A 750 7.12 -5.58 21.49
C ALA A 750 5.71 -5.95 20.91
N PRO A 751 5.35 -7.25 20.85
CA PRO A 751 4.10 -7.70 20.22
C PRO A 751 2.83 -7.31 21.00
N ARG A 752 2.87 -7.15 22.33
CA ARG A 752 1.69 -6.71 23.12
C ARG A 752 1.45 -5.22 22.93
N LEU A 753 2.52 -4.43 22.91
CA LEU A 753 2.47 -3.00 22.62
C LEU A 753 1.87 -2.74 21.22
N GLU A 754 2.29 -3.51 20.21
CA GLU A 754 1.73 -3.39 18.86
C GLU A 754 0.25 -3.81 18.79
N LEU A 755 -0.20 -4.83 19.51
CA LEU A 755 -1.64 -5.13 19.63
C LEU A 755 -2.41 -3.98 20.31
N LEU A 756 -1.85 -3.41 21.37
CA LEU A 756 -2.46 -2.32 22.15
C LEU A 756 -2.59 -1.01 21.34
N ARG A 757 -1.60 -0.72 20.49
CA ARG A 757 -1.59 0.42 19.56
C ARG A 757 -2.54 0.23 18.37
N ASN A 758 -2.62 -0.97 17.81
CA ASN A 758 -3.32 -1.22 16.54
C ASN A 758 -4.77 -1.71 16.74
N MET A 759 -5.04 -2.49 17.79
CA MET A 759 -6.36 -3.08 18.11
C MET A 759 -6.68 -3.01 19.63
N PRO A 760 -6.68 -1.82 20.25
CA PRO A 760 -6.86 -1.68 21.70
C PRO A 760 -8.13 -2.32 22.24
N PHE A 761 -9.21 -2.32 21.46
CA PHE A 761 -10.52 -2.89 21.81
C PHE A 761 -10.53 -4.43 22.02
N PHE A 762 -9.42 -5.12 21.79
CA PHE A 762 -9.23 -6.51 22.25
C PHE A 762 -9.03 -6.61 23.77
N ILE A 763 -8.64 -5.50 24.41
CA ILE A 763 -8.29 -5.37 25.82
C ILE A 763 -9.37 -4.52 26.52
N PRO A 764 -9.85 -4.92 27.72
CA PRO A 764 -10.86 -4.15 28.44
C PRO A 764 -10.44 -2.68 28.67
N PHE A 765 -11.40 -1.76 28.56
CA PHE A 765 -11.16 -0.32 28.75
C PHE A 765 -10.52 0.01 30.13
N PRO A 766 -10.98 -0.54 31.28
CA PRO A 766 -10.33 -0.30 32.56
C PRO A 766 -8.85 -0.71 32.60
N THR A 767 -8.51 -1.85 31.99
CA THR A 767 -7.11 -2.31 31.88
C THR A 767 -6.27 -1.34 31.04
N ARG A 768 -6.81 -0.82 29.93
CA ARG A 768 -6.11 0.19 29.11
C ARG A 768 -5.89 1.50 29.87
N VAL A 769 -6.83 1.93 30.71
CA VAL A 769 -6.65 3.10 31.58
C VAL A 769 -5.62 2.85 32.68
N GLN A 770 -5.54 1.64 33.24
CA GLN A 770 -4.46 1.26 34.17
C GLN A 770 -3.08 1.30 33.50
N ILE A 771 -2.94 0.74 32.28
CA ILE A 771 -1.70 0.82 31.50
C ILE A 771 -1.31 2.28 31.22
N PHE A 772 -2.27 3.13 30.81
CA PHE A 772 -2.05 4.56 30.59
C PHE A 772 -1.53 5.29 31.85
N ARG A 773 -2.10 4.97 33.02
CA ARG A 773 -1.66 5.54 34.30
C ARG A 773 -0.28 5.05 34.71
N GLU A 774 0.06 3.79 34.47
CA GLU A 774 1.41 3.25 34.74
C GLU A 774 2.46 3.86 33.79
N PHE A 775 2.15 4.05 32.51
CA PHE A 775 3.03 4.77 31.57
C PHE A 775 3.33 6.21 32.03
N ILE A 776 2.30 6.95 32.48
CA ILE A 776 2.49 8.28 33.07
C ILE A 776 3.33 8.21 34.34
N TYR A 777 3.05 7.25 35.24
CA TYR A 777 3.80 7.07 36.49
C TYR A 777 5.30 6.80 36.23
N ARG A 778 5.64 5.99 35.22
CA ARG A 778 7.03 5.75 34.80
C ARG A 778 7.68 6.99 34.19
N ASP A 779 6.95 7.78 33.40
CA ASP A 779 7.46 9.06 32.86
C ASP A 779 7.71 10.08 33.98
N GLN A 780 6.80 10.19 34.96
CA GLN A 780 6.96 11.01 36.16
C GLN A 780 8.16 10.57 36.99
N MET A 781 8.31 9.26 37.26
CA MET A 781 9.46 8.69 37.97
C MET A 781 10.78 9.05 37.29
N ARG A 782 10.87 8.91 35.97
CA ARG A 782 12.08 9.26 35.18
C ARG A 782 12.38 10.76 35.25
N ARG A 783 11.43 11.63 34.88
CA ARG A 783 11.66 13.09 34.82
C ARG A 783 11.85 13.73 36.19
N ARG A 784 11.10 13.29 37.20
CA ARG A 784 11.16 13.83 38.57
C ARG A 784 12.20 13.14 39.46
N GLN A 785 13.07 12.29 38.91
CA GLN A 785 14.13 11.56 39.64
C GLN A 785 13.59 10.77 40.86
N GLY A 786 12.41 10.17 40.73
CA GLY A 786 11.70 9.45 41.80
C GLY A 786 10.83 10.31 42.72
N PHE A 787 10.92 11.64 42.66
CA PHE A 787 10.14 12.56 43.50
C PHE A 787 8.82 12.96 42.82
N ILE A 788 7.80 12.09 42.87
CA ILE A 788 6.48 12.42 42.25
C ILE A 788 5.80 13.60 42.93
N ASP A 789 5.88 13.66 44.26
CA ASP A 789 5.27 14.70 45.08
C ASP A 789 5.89 16.08 44.79
N PRO A 790 5.08 17.14 44.53
CA PRO A 790 5.57 18.46 44.21
C PRO A 790 6.53 19.07 45.24
N ASP A 791 6.28 18.88 46.54
CA ASP A 791 7.14 19.44 47.59
C ASP A 791 8.45 18.66 47.70
N ALA A 792 8.39 17.33 47.64
CA ALA A 792 9.58 16.49 47.61
C ALA A 792 10.46 16.78 46.38
N TRP A 793 9.85 17.05 45.21
CA TRP A 793 10.57 17.45 43.99
C TRP A 793 11.18 18.85 44.12
N ARG A 794 10.45 19.84 44.64
CA ARG A 794 11.00 21.18 44.89
C ARG A 794 12.21 21.14 45.82
N MET A 795 12.13 20.32 46.88
CA MET A 795 13.23 20.10 47.82
C MET A 795 14.41 19.37 47.18
N SER A 796 14.18 18.35 46.34
CA SER A 796 15.26 17.63 45.65
C SER A 796 15.96 18.49 44.60
N VAL A 797 15.22 19.31 43.84
CA VAL A 797 15.79 20.31 42.92
C VAL A 797 16.66 21.30 43.68
N ALA A 798 16.16 21.87 44.79
CA ALA A 798 16.92 22.80 45.63
C ALA A 798 18.20 22.16 46.22
N GLN A 799 18.14 20.89 46.61
CA GLN A 799 19.30 20.15 47.11
C GLN A 799 20.30 19.80 45.99
N ALA A 800 19.84 19.38 44.82
CA ALA A 800 20.68 18.98 43.69
C ALA A 800 21.42 20.15 43.01
N SER A 801 20.87 21.37 43.15
CA SER A 801 21.43 22.59 42.56
C SER A 801 22.20 23.48 43.56
N MET A 802 22.28 23.09 44.84
CA MET A 802 23.23 23.66 45.80
C MET A 802 24.67 23.61 45.27
N GLY A 803 25.28 24.78 45.11
CA GLY A 803 26.66 24.93 44.65
C GLY A 803 26.86 24.96 43.13
N ARG A 804 25.81 24.79 42.30
CA ARG A 804 25.89 25.02 40.85
C ARG A 804 25.50 26.48 40.51
N VAL A 805 26.35 27.16 39.75
CA VAL A 805 26.10 28.51 39.22
C VAL A 805 25.92 28.42 37.72
N ILE A 806 24.82 28.97 37.20
CA ILE A 806 24.53 29.10 35.77
C ILE A 806 24.35 30.60 35.52
N GLU A 807 25.07 31.15 34.54
CA GLU A 807 25.00 32.58 34.15
C GLU A 807 25.12 33.58 35.31
N GLY A 808 25.92 33.26 36.34
CA GLY A 808 26.13 34.13 37.50
C GLY A 808 24.97 34.13 38.52
N ARG A 809 23.95 33.29 38.35
CA ARG A 809 22.88 33.05 39.34
C ARG A 809 22.96 31.62 39.90
N PRO A 810 22.45 31.35 41.12
CA PRO A 810 22.32 29.99 41.62
C PRO A 810 21.36 29.19 40.73
N ALA A 811 21.79 28.01 40.26
CA ALA A 811 20.97 27.17 39.36
C ALA A 811 19.60 26.80 39.98
N VAL A 812 19.54 26.70 41.31
CA VAL A 812 18.32 26.54 42.11
C VAL A 812 17.23 27.52 41.70
N HIS A 813 17.61 28.80 41.59
CA HIS A 813 16.66 29.89 41.48
C HIS A 813 16.09 29.99 40.06
N ASP A 814 16.90 29.68 39.05
CA ASP A 814 16.48 29.75 37.66
C ASP A 814 15.51 28.61 37.27
N ILE A 815 15.75 27.37 37.73
CA ILE A 815 14.84 26.25 37.48
C ILE A 815 13.49 26.46 38.18
N LEU A 816 13.51 26.82 39.47
CA LEU A 816 12.27 26.99 40.25
C LEU A 816 11.50 28.25 39.81
N ALA A 817 12.18 29.34 39.43
CA ALA A 817 11.49 30.55 38.93
C ALA A 817 10.79 30.31 37.59
N ARG A 818 11.36 29.51 36.68
CA ARG A 818 10.71 29.15 35.40
C ARG A 818 9.43 28.33 35.58
N HIS A 819 9.31 27.60 36.70
CA HIS A 819 8.12 26.79 37.04
C HIS A 819 7.12 27.54 37.96
N HIS A 820 7.37 28.81 38.24
CA HIS A 820 6.51 29.66 39.08
C HIS A 820 5.84 30.74 38.22
N ALA A 821 4.53 30.90 38.32
CA ALA A 821 3.79 31.95 37.62
C ALA A 821 2.85 32.77 38.50
N ASN A 822 2.80 34.06 38.19
CA ASN A 822 1.93 35.06 38.79
C ASN A 822 0.78 35.35 37.82
N ILE A 823 -0.45 34.94 38.17
CA ILE A 823 -1.58 34.88 37.23
C ILE A 823 -2.73 35.76 37.72
N ARG A 824 -3.16 36.74 36.90
CA ARG A 824 -4.30 37.60 37.25
C ARG A 824 -5.62 36.94 36.86
N ARG A 825 -6.61 36.97 37.77
CA ARG A 825 -7.93 36.35 37.54
C ARG A 825 -8.71 36.91 36.34
N GLU A 826 -8.39 38.13 35.88
CA GLU A 826 -9.03 38.75 34.71
C GLU A 826 -8.44 38.33 33.35
N ARG A 827 -7.27 37.68 33.32
CA ARG A 827 -6.50 37.36 32.09
C ARG A 827 -5.74 36.04 32.20
N ILE A 828 -6.38 35.01 32.74
CA ILE A 828 -5.72 33.77 33.18
C ILE A 828 -5.04 33.07 31.99
N PHE A 829 -5.72 32.93 30.85
CA PHE A 829 -5.14 32.28 29.67
C PHE A 829 -3.94 33.05 29.10
N LYS A 830 -4.01 34.39 29.05
CA LYS A 830 -2.91 35.21 28.53
C LYS A 830 -1.69 35.17 29.44
N ASP A 831 -1.88 35.42 30.73
CA ASP A 831 -0.78 35.40 31.70
C ASP A 831 -0.15 34.00 31.80
N ALA A 832 -0.94 32.93 31.64
CA ALA A 832 -0.48 31.54 31.54
C ALA A 832 0.38 31.28 30.30
N PHE A 833 -0.08 31.74 29.12
CA PHE A 833 0.65 31.59 27.86
C PHE A 833 1.99 32.33 27.92
N ASP A 834 1.97 33.61 28.32
CA ASP A 834 3.15 34.48 28.36
C ASP A 834 4.22 33.97 29.37
N GLN A 835 3.85 33.19 30.39
CA GLN A 835 4.78 32.65 31.40
C GLN A 835 5.19 31.18 31.18
N PHE A 836 4.30 30.31 30.69
CA PHE A 836 4.57 28.87 30.60
C PHE A 836 4.76 28.33 29.17
N TYR A 837 4.56 29.12 28.12
CA TYR A 837 4.76 28.62 26.75
C TYR A 837 6.23 28.21 26.49
N GLU A 838 7.21 28.93 27.04
CA GLU A 838 8.64 28.62 26.84
C GLU A 838 9.12 27.38 27.63
N LEU A 839 8.31 26.82 28.56
CA LEU A 839 8.68 25.57 29.25
C LEU A 839 8.68 24.35 28.32
N GLY A 840 7.93 24.37 27.22
CA GLY A 840 7.82 23.21 26.32
C GLY A 840 7.35 21.96 27.06
N GLU A 841 8.14 20.88 26.98
CA GLU A 841 7.87 19.65 27.72
C GLU A 841 8.09 19.76 29.24
N GLY A 842 8.82 20.78 29.72
CA GLY A 842 9.06 21.01 31.14
C GLY A 842 7.78 21.30 31.93
N LEU A 843 6.67 21.60 31.22
CA LEU A 843 5.35 21.62 31.82
C LEU A 843 4.95 20.27 32.46
N LYS A 844 5.64 19.16 32.16
CA LYS A 844 5.48 17.87 32.88
C LYS A 844 5.95 17.92 34.33
N GLU A 845 6.92 18.76 34.66
CA GLU A 845 7.36 18.99 36.03
C GLU A 845 6.28 19.72 36.87
N PRO A 846 6.34 19.67 38.21
CA PRO A 846 5.42 20.42 39.07
C PRO A 846 5.54 21.92 38.85
N ILE A 847 4.42 22.60 38.58
CA ILE A 847 4.33 24.06 38.47
C ILE A 847 3.68 24.66 39.71
N GLN A 848 4.12 25.85 40.09
CA GLN A 848 3.60 26.66 41.18
C GLN A 848 2.86 27.88 40.63
N ILE A 849 1.68 28.15 41.17
CA ILE A 849 0.84 29.29 40.77
C ILE A 849 0.61 30.20 41.97
N THR A 850 0.68 31.50 41.75
CA THR A 850 0.20 32.53 42.68
C THR A 850 -0.84 33.38 41.95
N PHE A 851 -2.08 33.39 42.45
CA PHE A 851 -3.13 34.24 41.90
C PHE A 851 -2.97 35.67 42.39
N ILE A 852 -3.28 36.61 41.49
CA ILE A 852 -3.23 38.05 41.75
C ILE A 852 -4.63 38.62 41.48
N ASP A 853 -5.16 39.33 42.48
CA ASP A 853 -6.44 40.03 42.40
C ASP A 853 -6.30 41.36 41.64
N LYS A 854 -7.42 42.01 41.33
CA LYS A 854 -7.56 43.28 40.59
C LYS A 854 -6.75 44.46 41.16
N PHE A 855 -6.26 44.34 42.40
CA PHE A 855 -5.44 45.34 43.08
C PHE A 855 -3.93 45.03 43.08
N ASP A 856 -3.48 44.10 42.21
CA ASP A 856 -2.11 43.57 42.12
C ASP A 856 -1.58 42.98 43.46
N THR A 857 -2.48 42.57 44.34
CA THR A 857 -2.16 41.88 45.60
C THR A 857 -2.18 40.36 45.42
N PRO A 858 -1.17 39.62 45.92
CA PRO A 858 -1.16 38.16 45.86
C PRO A 858 -2.23 37.58 46.79
N GLU A 859 -3.02 36.66 46.28
CA GLU A 859 -4.05 35.95 47.04
C GLU A 859 -3.42 34.94 48.00
N ALA A 860 -4.04 34.76 49.18
CA ALA A 860 -3.56 33.84 50.20
C ALA A 860 -3.87 32.37 49.83
N GLY A 861 -2.94 31.71 49.14
CA GLY A 861 -3.02 30.29 48.78
C GLY A 861 -1.83 29.47 49.30
N ILE A 862 -2.08 28.27 49.79
CA ILE A 862 -1.03 27.28 50.11
C ILE A 862 -0.95 26.30 48.92
N ASP A 863 0.20 26.28 48.24
CA ASP A 863 0.40 25.47 47.04
C ASP A 863 0.75 24.00 47.34
N GLY A 864 -0.20 23.29 47.96
CA GLY A 864 -0.21 21.83 48.06
C GLY A 864 -0.85 21.16 46.83
N GLY A 865 -0.55 21.65 45.62
CA GLY A 865 -1.11 21.17 44.34
C GLY A 865 -2.54 21.63 44.02
N GLY A 866 -3.31 22.05 45.03
CA GLY A 866 -4.69 22.48 44.84
C GLY A 866 -4.85 23.79 44.05
N VAL A 867 -3.90 24.74 44.19
CA VAL A 867 -3.89 26.00 43.42
C VAL A 867 -3.60 25.71 41.94
N THR A 868 -2.66 24.81 41.66
CA THR A 868 -2.36 24.32 40.30
C THR A 868 -3.55 23.63 39.64
N LYS A 869 -4.36 22.87 40.41
CA LYS A 869 -5.62 22.31 39.91
C LYS A 869 -6.64 23.40 39.54
N GLU A 870 -6.85 24.38 40.43
CA GLU A 870 -7.75 25.52 40.16
C GLU A 870 -7.30 26.27 38.89
N PHE A 871 -6.01 26.59 38.78
CA PHE A 871 -5.40 27.22 37.62
C PHE A 871 -5.66 26.45 36.33
N LEU A 872 -5.31 25.17 36.26
CA LEU A 872 -5.50 24.36 35.05
C LEU A 872 -6.98 24.33 34.61
N THR A 873 -7.91 24.11 35.55
CA THR A 873 -9.35 24.14 35.24
C THR A 873 -9.84 25.52 34.83
N SER A 874 -9.28 26.60 35.38
CA SER A 874 -9.65 27.98 35.05
C SER A 874 -9.14 28.40 33.68
N VAL A 875 -7.88 28.04 33.33
CA VAL A 875 -7.29 28.26 32.01
C VAL A 875 -8.08 27.55 30.92
N THR A 876 -8.47 26.28 31.14
CA THR A 876 -9.34 25.57 30.18
C THR A 876 -10.71 26.24 30.08
N ASN A 877 -11.32 26.62 31.21
CA ASN A 877 -12.63 27.26 31.22
C ASN A 877 -12.64 28.67 30.60
N GLU A 878 -11.51 29.38 30.55
CA GLU A 878 -11.38 30.63 29.78
C GLU A 878 -11.21 30.34 28.28
N ALA A 879 -10.28 29.45 27.93
CA ALA A 879 -9.90 29.17 26.54
C ALA A 879 -11.00 28.53 25.68
N PHE A 880 -11.91 27.77 26.30
CA PHE A 880 -13.03 27.12 25.60
C PHE A 880 -14.34 27.92 25.64
N LYS A 881 -14.41 29.09 26.28
CA LYS A 881 -15.61 29.94 26.24
C LYS A 881 -15.72 30.64 24.89
N SER A 882 -16.82 30.37 24.19
CA SER A 882 -17.25 31.06 22.96
C SER A 882 -17.38 32.59 23.11
N THR A 883 -17.53 33.11 24.34
CA THR A 883 -17.63 34.56 24.64
C THR A 883 -16.27 35.22 24.95
N SER A 884 -15.15 34.53 24.77
CA SER A 884 -13.81 35.10 24.99
C SER A 884 -13.27 35.77 23.73
N ASP A 885 -12.47 36.83 23.87
CA ASP A 885 -11.80 37.53 22.75
C ASP A 885 -10.85 36.63 21.91
N LEU A 886 -10.62 35.38 22.35
CA LEU A 886 -9.66 34.44 21.80
C LEU A 886 -10.20 33.63 20.60
N ASN A 887 -11.51 33.35 20.55
CA ASN A 887 -12.20 32.61 19.47
C ASN A 887 -11.49 31.35 18.94
N LEU A 888 -10.77 30.61 19.80
CA LEU A 888 -9.98 29.44 19.40
C LEU A 888 -10.84 28.19 19.12
N PHE A 889 -11.96 28.03 19.82
CA PHE A 889 -12.85 26.88 19.72
C PHE A 889 -14.28 27.34 19.45
N GLU A 890 -15.04 26.52 18.73
CA GLU A 890 -16.45 26.72 18.42
C GLU A 890 -17.27 25.58 19.05
N GLU A 891 -18.51 25.89 19.44
CA GLU A 891 -19.51 24.94 19.92
C GLU A 891 -20.49 24.63 18.78
N ASN A 892 -20.88 23.36 18.62
CA ASN A 892 -22.02 23.00 17.78
C ASN A 892 -23.37 23.14 18.54
N ASP A 893 -24.48 22.83 17.86
CA ASP A 893 -25.85 22.83 18.42
C ASP A 893 -26.04 21.93 19.67
N GLN A 894 -25.07 21.05 19.97
CA GLN A 894 -25.07 20.12 21.11
C GLN A 894 -24.08 20.54 22.22
N HIS A 895 -23.50 21.75 22.15
CA HIS A 895 -22.44 22.24 23.04
C HIS A 895 -21.18 21.35 23.06
N LEU A 896 -20.84 20.75 21.91
CA LEU A 896 -19.61 20.00 21.72
C LEU A 896 -18.55 20.90 21.06
N LEU A 897 -17.37 20.95 21.67
CA LEU A 897 -16.28 21.85 21.30
C LEU A 897 -15.35 21.24 20.25
N TYR A 898 -14.91 22.06 19.30
CA TYR A 898 -13.89 21.73 18.31
C TYR A 898 -13.05 22.97 17.92
N PRO A 899 -11.80 22.80 17.42
CA PRO A 899 -10.98 23.94 17.01
C PRO A 899 -11.64 24.71 15.87
N ASN A 900 -11.74 26.03 16.00
CA ASN A 900 -12.36 26.91 14.99
C ASN A 900 -11.70 26.70 13.61
N PRO A 901 -12.41 26.17 12.59
CA PRO A 901 -11.84 25.87 11.28
C PRO A 901 -11.44 27.13 10.49
N ALA A 902 -12.09 28.27 10.75
CA ALA A 902 -11.87 29.54 10.06
C ALA A 902 -10.77 30.42 10.70
N ALA A 903 -10.37 30.17 11.95
CA ALA A 903 -9.49 31.05 12.73
C ALA A 903 -8.21 31.50 12.01
N VAL A 904 -7.54 30.61 11.26
CA VAL A 904 -6.33 30.98 10.49
C VAL A 904 -6.66 31.88 9.30
N GLU A 905 -7.76 31.64 8.58
CA GLU A 905 -8.16 32.51 7.46
C GLU A 905 -8.67 33.86 7.96
N TYR A 906 -9.39 33.88 9.08
CA TYR A 906 -9.78 35.10 9.77
C TYR A 906 -8.56 35.94 10.18
N ARG A 907 -7.53 35.32 10.77
CA ARG A 907 -6.27 36.02 11.11
C ARG A 907 -5.53 36.53 9.88
N ARG A 908 -5.51 35.77 8.77
CA ARG A 908 -4.93 36.25 7.50
C ARG A 908 -5.68 37.46 6.95
N GLU A 909 -7.00 37.47 7.06
CA GLU A 909 -7.82 38.58 6.58
C GLU A 909 -7.66 39.85 7.42
N LEU A 910 -7.58 39.71 8.75
CA LEU A 910 -7.18 40.79 9.67
C LEU A 910 -5.83 41.41 9.27
N LEU A 911 -4.83 40.58 8.95
CA LEU A 911 -3.51 41.05 8.53
C LEU A 911 -3.54 41.77 7.18
N ARG A 912 -4.39 41.34 6.23
CA ARG A 912 -4.60 42.05 4.95
C ARG A 912 -5.25 43.42 5.17
N GLN A 913 -6.25 43.50 6.05
CA GLN A 913 -6.91 44.78 6.40
C GLN A 913 -5.95 45.74 7.13
N ALA A 914 -5.00 45.22 7.90
CA ALA A 914 -3.92 45.97 8.53
C ALA A 914 -2.69 46.20 7.58
N GLU A 915 -2.88 46.03 6.27
CA GLU A 915 -1.90 46.29 5.20
C GLU A 915 -0.56 45.51 5.30
N PHE A 916 -0.52 44.40 6.05
CA PHE A 916 0.66 43.52 6.07
C PHE A 916 0.83 42.80 4.73
N THR A 917 2.07 42.74 4.24
CA THR A 917 2.41 42.00 3.02
C THR A 917 2.35 40.49 3.26
N GLU A 918 1.68 39.76 2.37
CA GLU A 918 1.58 38.29 2.46
C GLU A 918 2.97 37.65 2.41
N SER A 919 3.20 36.66 3.27
CA SER A 919 4.50 35.97 3.44
C SER A 919 5.65 36.80 4.05
N SER A 920 5.40 38.02 4.54
CA SER A 920 6.37 38.77 5.35
C SER A 920 6.73 38.06 6.66
N ALA A 921 7.82 38.50 7.30
CA ALA A 921 8.22 37.98 8.62
C ALA A 921 7.10 38.17 9.66
N ASP A 922 6.53 39.37 9.74
CA ASP A 922 5.46 39.71 10.69
C ASP A 922 4.15 38.97 10.41
N TRP A 923 3.81 38.76 9.13
CA TRP A 923 2.68 37.91 8.72
C TRP A 923 2.87 36.48 9.24
N ASN A 924 4.03 35.88 8.98
CA ASN A 924 4.33 34.52 9.41
C ASN A 924 4.36 34.40 10.94
N GLU A 925 4.87 35.41 11.65
CA GLU A 925 4.92 35.39 13.11
C GLU A 925 3.54 35.57 13.76
N ASN A 926 2.64 36.38 13.18
CA ASN A 926 1.26 36.49 13.63
C ASN A 926 0.45 35.19 13.45
N ILE A 927 0.69 34.47 12.34
CA ILE A 927 0.08 33.15 12.14
C ILE A 927 0.69 32.12 13.10
N ARG A 928 2.01 32.19 13.36
CA ARG A 928 2.66 31.33 14.36
C ARG A 928 2.13 31.59 15.77
N ASP A 929 1.98 32.84 16.22
CA ASP A 929 1.40 33.17 17.53
C ASP A 929 0.03 32.49 17.74
N LEU A 930 -0.86 32.56 16.74
CA LEU A 930 -2.14 31.87 16.79
C LEU A 930 -1.97 30.35 16.95
N LEU A 931 -1.06 29.73 16.20
CA LEU A 931 -0.78 28.30 16.31
C LEU A 931 -0.11 27.91 17.64
N ARG A 932 0.79 28.76 18.18
CA ARG A 932 1.38 28.58 19.52
C ARG A 932 0.31 28.58 20.62
N ARG A 933 -0.76 29.37 20.48
CA ARG A 933 -1.90 29.36 21.42
C ARG A 933 -2.67 28.04 21.38
N TYR A 934 -2.90 27.46 20.20
CA TYR A 934 -3.46 26.12 20.06
C TYR A 934 -2.54 25.05 20.67
N GLU A 935 -1.23 25.13 20.39
CA GLU A 935 -0.21 24.24 20.96
C GLU A 935 -0.20 24.32 22.50
N PHE A 936 -0.20 25.53 23.06
CA PHE A 936 -0.26 25.74 24.50
C PHE A 936 -1.51 25.11 25.13
N LEU A 937 -2.69 25.30 24.54
CA LEU A 937 -3.92 24.70 25.04
C LEU A 937 -3.89 23.17 24.95
N GLY A 938 -3.24 22.62 23.91
CA GLY A 938 -2.92 21.20 23.81
C GLY A 938 -2.04 20.71 24.97
N ARG A 939 -0.98 21.46 25.32
CA ARG A 939 -0.12 21.17 26.48
C ARG A 939 -0.88 21.24 27.80
N VAL A 940 -1.77 22.23 27.98
CA VAL A 940 -2.59 22.38 29.20
C VAL A 940 -3.54 21.18 29.37
N ILE A 941 -4.22 20.75 28.30
CA ILE A 941 -5.05 19.53 28.32
C ILE A 941 -4.20 18.28 28.58
N GLY A 942 -3.02 18.18 27.95
CA GLY A 942 -2.05 17.13 28.23
C GLY A 942 -1.61 17.10 29.69
N LYS A 943 -1.39 18.27 30.30
CA LYS A 943 -1.01 18.41 31.72
C LYS A 943 -2.13 17.96 32.65
N CYS A 944 -3.39 18.28 32.35
CA CYS A 944 -4.55 17.75 33.07
C CYS A 944 -4.58 16.22 33.02
N LEU A 945 -4.42 15.62 31.83
CA LEU A 945 -4.32 14.17 31.66
C LEU A 945 -3.14 13.56 32.45
N TYR A 946 -1.98 14.21 32.44
CA TYR A 946 -0.75 13.78 33.12
C TYR A 946 -0.87 13.77 34.64
N GLU A 947 -1.43 14.82 35.25
CA GLU A 947 -1.66 14.88 36.70
C GLU A 947 -2.93 14.13 37.15
N GLY A 948 -3.75 13.64 36.22
CA GLY A 948 -5.02 12.95 36.52
C GLY A 948 -6.17 13.88 36.89
N ILE A 949 -6.10 15.15 36.48
CA ILE A 949 -7.12 16.17 36.72
C ILE A 949 -8.19 16.09 35.63
N LEU A 950 -9.45 15.92 36.02
CA LEU A 950 -10.60 15.92 35.11
C LEU A 950 -11.00 17.34 34.72
N VAL A 951 -11.38 17.54 33.45
CA VAL A 951 -11.79 18.83 32.87
C VAL A 951 -13.25 18.76 32.40
N ASP A 952 -14.08 19.72 32.83
CA ASP A 952 -15.53 19.81 32.52
C ASP A 952 -15.77 20.37 31.09
N VAL A 953 -15.28 19.64 30.07
CA VAL A 953 -15.31 20.03 28.65
C VAL A 953 -15.76 18.84 27.80
N ASN A 954 -16.81 19.02 26.99
CA ASN A 954 -17.22 18.04 25.99
C ASN A 954 -16.64 18.40 24.62
N PHE A 955 -15.84 17.51 24.03
CA PHE A 955 -15.31 17.68 22.69
C PHE A 955 -16.16 16.94 21.66
N ALA A 956 -16.20 17.45 20.43
CA ALA A 956 -16.87 16.77 19.34
C ALA A 956 -16.19 15.41 19.03
N PRO A 957 -16.95 14.32 18.84
CA PRO A 957 -16.40 12.97 18.59
C PRO A 957 -15.38 12.90 17.46
N PHE A 958 -15.62 13.64 16.37
CA PHE A 958 -14.71 13.71 15.22
C PHE A 958 -13.35 14.35 15.55
N PHE A 959 -13.30 15.24 16.56
CA PHE A 959 -12.05 15.85 17.02
C PHE A 959 -11.26 14.88 17.89
N LEU A 960 -11.92 14.19 18.83
CA LEU A 960 -11.31 13.16 19.67
C LEU A 960 -10.75 11.97 18.86
N LEU A 961 -11.43 11.57 17.78
CA LEU A 961 -10.90 10.56 16.85
C LEU A 961 -9.50 10.91 16.31
N LYS A 962 -9.19 12.19 16.10
CA LYS A 962 -7.86 12.61 15.61
C LYS A 962 -6.77 12.38 16.66
N TRP A 963 -7.09 12.51 17.95
CA TRP A 963 -6.13 12.28 19.04
C TRP A 963 -5.66 10.82 19.02
N ALA A 964 -6.60 9.87 18.93
CA ALA A 964 -6.33 8.44 18.87
C ALA A 964 -5.53 8.00 17.62
N LEU A 965 -5.61 8.76 16.53
CA LEU A 965 -4.99 8.40 15.25
C LEU A 965 -3.64 9.11 14.98
N THR A 966 -3.23 10.03 15.86
CA THR A 966 -1.97 10.80 15.72
C THR A 966 -0.71 9.92 15.89
N GLY A 967 -0.79 8.80 16.64
CA GLY A 967 0.34 7.87 16.85
C GLY A 967 0.71 6.94 15.68
N GLY A 968 0.08 7.10 14.51
CA GLY A 968 0.18 6.20 13.34
C GLY A 968 1.35 6.44 12.38
N THR A 969 2.57 6.72 12.87
CA THR A 969 3.74 7.08 12.04
C THR A 969 4.34 5.97 11.17
N GLY A 970 3.82 4.74 11.25
CA GLY A 970 4.41 3.53 10.64
C GLY A 970 4.35 3.48 9.12
N SER A 971 3.18 3.13 8.55
CA SER A 971 3.19 2.42 7.26
C SER A 971 2.22 2.91 6.18
N ALA A 972 1.38 3.91 6.45
CA ALA A 972 0.43 4.44 5.46
C ALA A 972 0.23 5.96 5.54
N GLN A 973 1.33 6.71 5.39
CA GLN A 973 1.36 8.18 5.25
C GLN A 973 0.47 8.76 4.13
N LYS A 974 -0.21 7.93 3.33
CA LYS A 974 -1.19 8.36 2.31
C LYS A 974 -2.65 7.97 2.63
N GLU A 975 -2.95 7.13 3.63
CA GLU A 975 -4.33 6.61 3.84
C GLU A 975 -4.83 6.40 5.30
N THR A 976 -4.06 6.69 6.37
CA THR A 976 -4.42 6.22 7.75
C THR A 976 -4.40 7.23 8.92
N ALA A 977 -4.37 8.55 8.73
CA ALA A 977 -4.31 9.51 9.86
C ALA A 977 -5.67 9.95 10.45
N TYR A 978 -6.73 9.97 9.64
CA TYR A 978 -8.14 10.15 10.04
C TYR A 978 -8.97 9.95 8.77
N ARG A 979 -10.03 9.15 8.82
CA ARG A 979 -10.86 8.81 7.65
C ARG A 979 -12.22 9.47 7.78
N ALA A 980 -12.27 10.77 7.47
CA ALA A 980 -13.48 11.58 7.48
C ALA A 980 -14.65 10.84 6.83
N ASN A 981 -15.66 10.54 7.64
CA ASN A 981 -16.88 9.84 7.24
C ASN A 981 -18.05 10.83 7.16
N LEU A 982 -19.08 10.51 6.37
CA LEU A 982 -20.30 11.31 6.30
C LEU A 982 -20.97 11.47 7.69
N ASN A 983 -20.94 10.44 8.54
CA ASN A 983 -21.53 10.53 9.89
C ASN A 983 -20.85 11.61 10.76
N ASP A 984 -19.53 11.78 10.62
CA ASP A 984 -18.74 12.69 11.46
C ASP A 984 -19.09 14.16 11.17
N LEU A 985 -19.60 14.46 9.96
CA LEU A 985 -20.11 15.80 9.61
C LEU A 985 -21.33 16.18 10.44
N LYS A 986 -22.14 15.22 10.90
CA LYS A 986 -23.33 15.52 11.72
C LYS A 986 -22.95 16.25 13.02
N ASP A 987 -21.79 15.91 13.58
CA ASP A 987 -21.29 16.49 14.83
C ASP A 987 -20.52 17.81 14.58
N LEU A 988 -20.25 18.17 13.31
CA LEU A 988 -19.66 19.46 12.92
C LEU A 988 -20.75 20.46 12.49
N ASP A 989 -21.57 20.07 11.50
CA ASP A 989 -22.64 20.87 10.90
C ASP A 989 -23.79 19.94 10.47
N GLN A 990 -24.86 19.93 11.26
CA GLN A 990 -26.04 19.13 10.99
C GLN A 990 -26.78 19.58 9.72
N GLY A 991 -26.74 20.87 9.36
CA GLY A 991 -27.36 21.41 8.15
C GLY A 991 -26.68 20.89 6.88
N LEU A 992 -25.34 20.97 6.84
CA LEU A 992 -24.53 20.40 5.76
C LEU A 992 -24.71 18.89 5.65
N TYR A 993 -24.71 18.17 6.78
CA TYR A 993 -24.97 16.73 6.80
C TYR A 993 -26.31 16.38 6.13
N GLN A 994 -27.39 17.10 6.46
CA GLN A 994 -28.71 16.88 5.85
C GLN A 994 -28.71 17.24 4.35
N GLY A 995 -28.05 18.32 3.93
CA GLY A 995 -27.93 18.69 2.53
C GLY A 995 -27.18 17.63 1.69
N LEU A 996 -26.07 17.10 2.21
CA LEU A 996 -25.33 16.01 1.55
C LEU A 996 -26.12 14.69 1.56
N LEU A 997 -26.92 14.43 2.59
CA LEU A 997 -27.82 13.26 2.64
C LEU A 997 -28.94 13.36 1.59
N GLN A 998 -29.49 14.56 1.37
CA GLN A 998 -30.44 14.83 0.28
C GLN A 998 -29.78 14.60 -1.09
N LEU A 999 -28.57 15.14 -1.31
CA LEU A 999 -27.80 14.92 -2.54
C LEU A 999 -27.47 13.43 -2.79
N LYS A 1000 -27.14 12.68 -1.73
CA LYS A 1000 -26.89 11.22 -1.78
C LYS A 1000 -28.12 10.47 -2.25
N ASN A 1001 -29.28 10.80 -1.68
CA ASN A 1001 -30.53 10.07 -1.88
C ASN A 1001 -31.42 10.65 -3.00
N TYR A 1002 -30.97 11.68 -3.70
CA TYR A 1002 -31.71 12.31 -4.79
C TYR A 1002 -31.94 11.35 -5.97
N THR A 1003 -33.19 11.26 -6.43
CA THR A 1003 -33.60 10.32 -7.50
C THR A 1003 -33.67 10.96 -8.89
N GLY A 1004 -33.57 12.29 -9.00
CA GLY A 1004 -33.55 13.03 -10.27
C GLY A 1004 -32.15 13.16 -10.86
N ASP A 1005 -31.90 14.19 -11.68
CA ASP A 1005 -30.54 14.49 -12.14
C ASP A 1005 -29.78 15.36 -11.14
N VAL A 1006 -28.60 14.92 -10.71
CA VAL A 1006 -27.78 15.70 -9.77
C VAL A 1006 -27.21 16.96 -10.45
N GLU A 1007 -27.13 16.97 -11.78
CA GLU A 1007 -26.74 18.17 -12.53
C GLU A 1007 -27.76 19.31 -12.38
N ASP A 1008 -29.01 19.03 -11.98
CA ASP A 1008 -30.02 20.06 -11.64
C ASP A 1008 -29.57 21.00 -10.51
N PHE A 1009 -28.69 20.53 -9.61
CA PHE A 1009 -28.10 21.36 -8.55
C PHE A 1009 -26.94 22.26 -9.02
N SER A 1010 -26.46 22.11 -10.27
CA SER A 1010 -25.35 22.87 -10.86
C SER A 1010 -24.08 22.91 -10.00
N LEU A 1011 -23.81 21.84 -9.25
CA LEU A 1011 -22.62 21.70 -8.41
C LEU A 1011 -21.40 21.31 -9.25
N ASN A 1012 -20.22 21.77 -8.85
CA ASN A 1012 -18.91 21.33 -9.36
C ASN A 1012 -18.03 20.83 -8.19
N PHE A 1013 -16.82 20.36 -8.46
CA PHE A 1013 -15.88 19.89 -7.42
C PHE A 1013 -15.15 21.07 -6.73
N THR A 1014 -15.90 22.07 -6.27
CA THR A 1014 -15.39 23.16 -5.42
C THR A 1014 -16.10 23.23 -4.07
N VAL A 1015 -15.52 24.00 -3.15
CA VAL A 1015 -16.10 24.33 -1.85
C VAL A 1015 -15.93 25.83 -1.59
N THR A 1016 -16.94 26.45 -1.00
CA THR A 1016 -16.94 27.86 -0.60
C THR A 1016 -16.81 27.99 0.91
N ASP A 1017 -15.90 28.86 1.34
CA ASP A 1017 -15.74 29.27 2.73
C ASP A 1017 -16.16 30.73 2.88
N THR A 1018 -17.01 31.01 3.87
CA THR A 1018 -17.38 32.36 4.29
C THR A 1018 -16.58 32.74 5.53
N VAL A 1019 -15.69 33.72 5.40
CA VAL A 1019 -14.92 34.28 6.52
C VAL A 1019 -15.59 35.60 6.95
N PRO A 1020 -16.06 35.74 8.20
CA PRO A 1020 -16.62 36.99 8.69
C PRO A 1020 -15.53 38.05 8.82
N LEU A 1021 -15.85 39.31 8.50
CA LEU A 1021 -14.95 40.44 8.58
C LEU A 1021 -15.27 41.33 9.81
N PRO A 1022 -14.29 42.03 10.39
CA PRO A 1022 -14.52 42.91 11.55
C PRO A 1022 -15.43 44.11 11.27
N ASP A 1023 -15.59 44.49 10.00
CA ASP A 1023 -16.46 45.57 9.54
C ASP A 1023 -17.93 45.13 9.37
N GLY A 1024 -18.24 43.86 9.66
CA GLY A 1024 -19.57 43.26 9.46
C GLY A 1024 -19.82 42.69 8.06
N GLY A 1025 -18.82 42.75 7.16
CA GLY A 1025 -18.86 42.05 5.87
C GLY A 1025 -18.54 40.55 5.98
N ASN A 1026 -18.69 39.84 4.86
CA ASN A 1026 -18.27 38.44 4.73
C ASN A 1026 -17.41 38.29 3.46
N ARG A 1027 -16.23 37.67 3.57
CA ARG A 1027 -15.39 37.31 2.42
C ARG A 1027 -15.63 35.86 2.01
N THR A 1028 -15.99 35.63 0.76
CA THR A 1028 -16.09 34.29 0.17
C THR A 1028 -14.77 33.85 -0.45
N ILE A 1029 -14.35 32.61 -0.16
CA ILE A 1029 -13.16 31.98 -0.73
C ILE A 1029 -13.58 30.64 -1.33
N THR A 1030 -13.44 30.50 -2.66
CA THR A 1030 -13.71 29.25 -3.37
C THR A 1030 -12.42 28.44 -3.55
N ARG A 1031 -12.48 27.13 -3.31
CA ARG A 1031 -11.34 26.21 -3.50
C ARG A 1031 -11.75 24.94 -4.24
N ASP A 1032 -10.85 24.45 -5.07
CA ASP A 1032 -10.97 23.15 -5.75
C ASP A 1032 -10.79 22.00 -4.76
N LEU A 1033 -11.74 21.06 -4.74
CA LEU A 1033 -11.69 19.85 -3.92
C LEU A 1033 -10.72 18.79 -4.49
N LYS A 1034 -10.47 18.86 -5.79
CA LYS A 1034 -9.49 18.04 -6.54
C LYS A 1034 -8.99 18.85 -7.75
N PRO A 1035 -7.87 18.46 -8.39
CA PRO A 1035 -7.33 19.18 -9.54
C PRO A 1035 -8.37 19.36 -10.65
N ASN A 1036 -8.50 20.58 -11.16
CA ASN A 1036 -9.50 21.02 -12.15
C ASN A 1036 -10.94 20.72 -11.67
N GLY A 1037 -11.22 21.06 -10.41
CA GLY A 1037 -12.50 20.85 -9.75
C GLY A 1037 -13.58 21.84 -10.19
N SER A 1038 -13.19 23.08 -10.51
CA SER A 1038 -14.06 24.12 -11.07
C SER A 1038 -14.82 23.68 -12.33
N ASP A 1039 -14.14 22.95 -13.20
CA ASP A 1039 -14.58 22.63 -14.56
C ASP A 1039 -15.33 21.29 -14.63
N LEU A 1040 -15.39 20.54 -13.52
CA LEU A 1040 -16.01 19.22 -13.48
C LEU A 1040 -17.37 19.28 -12.75
N PRO A 1041 -18.49 19.03 -13.44
CA PRO A 1041 -19.81 18.97 -12.80
C PRO A 1041 -19.94 17.74 -11.90
N VAL A 1042 -20.75 17.91 -10.85
CA VAL A 1042 -21.20 16.80 -10.00
C VAL A 1042 -22.38 16.14 -10.69
N THR A 1043 -22.26 14.84 -10.95
CA THR A 1043 -23.25 14.04 -11.66
C THR A 1043 -23.76 12.92 -10.75
N ASN A 1044 -24.86 12.29 -11.16
CA ASN A 1044 -25.44 11.12 -10.49
C ASN A 1044 -24.43 10.00 -10.15
N GLN A 1045 -23.35 9.92 -10.92
CA GLN A 1045 -22.34 8.85 -10.88
C GLN A 1045 -21.12 9.23 -10.02
N ASN A 1046 -20.82 10.52 -9.87
CA ASN A 1046 -19.66 11.01 -9.12
C ASN A 1046 -20.02 11.70 -7.79
N ARG A 1047 -21.32 11.95 -7.50
CA ARG A 1047 -21.81 12.60 -6.27
C ARG A 1047 -21.27 12.04 -4.97
N LEU A 1048 -21.07 10.72 -4.86
CA LEU A 1048 -20.55 10.10 -3.65
C LEU A 1048 -19.06 10.44 -3.43
N VAL A 1049 -18.31 10.64 -4.52
CA VAL A 1049 -16.92 11.14 -4.49
C VAL A 1049 -16.91 12.62 -4.07
N TYR A 1050 -17.83 13.44 -4.59
CA TYR A 1050 -18.02 14.83 -4.16
C TYR A 1050 -18.34 14.93 -2.65
N ILE A 1051 -19.31 14.16 -2.17
CA ILE A 1051 -19.66 14.09 -0.73
C ILE A 1051 -18.44 13.70 0.12
N SER A 1052 -17.66 12.70 -0.30
CA SER A 1052 -16.46 12.28 0.42
C SER A 1052 -15.36 13.36 0.45
N TYR A 1053 -15.21 14.15 -0.63
CA TYR A 1053 -14.27 15.26 -0.65
C TYR A 1053 -14.74 16.46 0.19
N ILE A 1054 -16.04 16.78 0.21
CA ILE A 1054 -16.60 17.80 1.11
C ILE A 1054 -16.37 17.40 2.58
N ALA A 1055 -16.65 16.15 2.94
CA ALA A 1055 -16.39 15.62 4.29
C ALA A 1055 -14.90 15.71 4.65
N ARG A 1056 -14.01 15.28 3.75
CA ARG A 1056 -12.56 15.42 3.94
C ARG A 1056 -12.13 16.88 4.09
N TYR A 1057 -12.69 17.78 3.28
CA TYR A 1057 -12.33 19.19 3.33
C TYR A 1057 -12.70 19.80 4.68
N ARG A 1058 -13.96 19.72 5.07
CA ARG A 1058 -14.50 20.31 6.31
C ARG A 1058 -13.88 19.72 7.57
N LEU A 1059 -13.74 18.39 7.65
CA LEU A 1059 -13.27 17.73 8.87
C LEU A 1059 -11.74 17.64 8.98
N GLN A 1060 -11.01 17.61 7.86
CA GLN A 1060 -9.56 17.35 7.85
C GLN A 1060 -8.72 18.49 7.26
N VAL A 1061 -9.08 19.03 6.09
CA VAL A 1061 -8.22 19.99 5.36
C VAL A 1061 -8.33 21.40 5.94
N GLN A 1062 -9.56 21.88 6.16
CA GLN A 1062 -9.83 23.25 6.63
C GLN A 1062 -9.27 23.52 8.04
N PRO A 1063 -9.54 22.69 9.08
CA PRO A 1063 -9.01 22.91 10.43
C PRO A 1063 -7.59 22.36 10.63
N ALA A 1064 -6.86 22.01 9.56
CA ALA A 1064 -5.62 21.23 9.64
C ALA A 1064 -4.54 21.88 10.51
N LEU A 1065 -4.29 23.19 10.32
CA LEU A 1065 -3.22 23.90 11.02
C LEU A 1065 -3.50 24.02 12.52
N GLN A 1066 -4.72 24.43 12.88
CA GLN A 1066 -5.20 24.55 14.25
C GLN A 1066 -5.19 23.19 14.97
N THR A 1067 -5.74 22.16 14.31
CA THR A 1067 -5.80 20.80 14.88
C THR A 1067 -4.40 20.24 15.09
N ASN A 1068 -3.50 20.37 14.11
CA ASN A 1068 -2.14 19.83 14.20
C ASN A 1068 -1.33 20.55 15.29
N ALA A 1069 -1.47 21.87 15.43
CA ALA A 1069 -0.80 22.63 16.50
C ALA A 1069 -1.27 22.18 17.89
N PHE A 1070 -2.59 22.04 18.10
CA PHE A 1070 -3.13 21.50 19.35
C PHE A 1070 -2.62 20.07 19.63
N LEU A 1071 -2.64 19.19 18.62
CA LEU A 1071 -2.19 17.80 18.76
C LEU A 1071 -0.68 17.68 18.99
N GLN A 1072 0.13 18.59 18.44
CA GLN A 1072 1.56 18.71 18.73
C GLN A 1072 1.80 19.05 20.20
N GLY A 1073 1.09 20.06 20.74
CA GLY A 1073 1.21 20.45 22.14
C GLY A 1073 0.72 19.37 23.11
N LEU A 1074 -0.38 18.70 22.76
CA LEU A 1074 -0.84 17.53 23.50
C LEU A 1074 0.20 16.40 23.48
N GLY A 1075 0.80 16.15 22.31
CA GLY A 1075 1.81 15.12 22.06
C GLY A 1075 3.12 15.31 22.84
N GLN A 1076 3.50 16.55 23.14
CA GLN A 1076 4.68 16.88 23.97
C GLN A 1076 4.49 16.48 25.45
N ILE A 1077 3.24 16.44 25.94
CA ILE A 1077 2.95 16.07 27.33
C ILE A 1077 2.49 14.60 27.44
N ILE A 1078 1.62 14.14 26.54
CA ILE A 1078 1.14 12.76 26.49
C ILE A 1078 1.56 12.16 25.14
N GLN A 1079 2.36 11.08 25.16
CA GLN A 1079 2.81 10.45 23.93
C GLN A 1079 1.60 10.02 23.06
N PRO A 1080 1.55 10.34 21.76
CA PRO A 1080 0.42 9.98 20.89
C PRO A 1080 0.14 8.48 20.78
N SER A 1081 1.16 7.63 21.01
CA SER A 1081 1.02 6.17 21.16
C SER A 1081 0.06 5.79 22.28
N TRP A 1082 0.13 6.48 23.43
CA TRP A 1082 -0.70 6.17 24.59
C TRP A 1082 -2.16 6.59 24.40
N LEU A 1083 -2.41 7.69 23.67
CA LEU A 1083 -3.78 8.10 23.30
C LEU A 1083 -4.40 7.18 22.24
N SER A 1084 -3.57 6.55 21.39
CA SER A 1084 -4.06 5.57 20.40
C SER A 1084 -4.69 4.31 21.00
N MET A 1085 -4.55 4.11 22.31
CA MET A 1085 -5.19 3.05 23.05
C MET A 1085 -6.70 3.26 23.26
N PHE A 1086 -7.28 4.41 22.93
CA PHE A 1086 -8.66 4.77 23.28
C PHE A 1086 -9.47 5.22 22.06
N ASN A 1087 -10.76 4.89 22.03
CA ASN A 1087 -11.69 5.45 21.04
C ASN A 1087 -12.22 6.84 21.49
N GLN A 1088 -13.10 7.45 20.70
CA GLN A 1088 -13.62 8.79 20.96
C GLN A 1088 -14.43 8.90 22.27
N SER A 1089 -15.25 7.92 22.63
CA SER A 1089 -16.01 7.95 23.89
C SER A 1089 -15.11 7.67 25.09
N GLU A 1090 -14.18 6.72 24.96
CA GLU A 1090 -13.18 6.40 25.97
C GLU A 1090 -12.24 7.58 26.26
N LEU A 1091 -11.83 8.34 25.24
CA LEU A 1091 -11.07 9.59 25.40
C LEU A 1091 -11.88 10.68 26.12
N GLN A 1092 -13.16 10.84 25.78
CA GLN A 1092 -14.04 11.80 26.48
C GLN A 1092 -14.18 11.44 27.97
N THR A 1093 -14.30 10.15 28.30
CA THR A 1093 -14.31 9.66 29.68
C THR A 1093 -12.95 9.82 30.38
N LEU A 1094 -11.83 9.70 29.65
CA LEU A 1094 -10.48 9.89 30.19
C LEU A 1094 -10.19 11.36 30.54
N VAL A 1095 -10.69 12.30 29.73
CA VAL A 1095 -10.52 13.76 29.95
C VAL A 1095 -11.48 14.30 31.01
N SER A 1096 -12.75 13.87 31.01
CA SER A 1096 -13.80 14.51 31.81
C SER A 1096 -14.40 13.65 32.91
N GLY A 1097 -14.07 12.36 32.97
CA GLY A 1097 -14.68 11.41 33.88
C GLY A 1097 -15.92 10.71 33.31
N ASP A 1098 -16.42 9.73 34.06
CA ASP A 1098 -17.57 8.91 33.70
C ASP A 1098 -18.88 9.71 33.76
N SER A 1099 -19.74 9.50 32.77
CA SER A 1099 -21.08 10.09 32.67
C SER A 1099 -22.15 9.25 33.38
N GLY A 1100 -21.78 8.12 33.98
CA GLY A 1100 -22.65 7.26 34.79
C GLY A 1100 -23.22 7.91 36.06
N ASP A 1101 -24.05 7.14 36.77
CA ASP A 1101 -24.58 7.52 38.06
C ASP A 1101 -23.49 7.50 39.14
N ILE A 1102 -23.45 8.54 39.99
CA ILE A 1102 -22.49 8.61 41.10
C ILE A 1102 -22.81 7.51 42.12
N ASP A 1103 -21.90 6.53 42.24
CA ASP A 1103 -21.89 5.54 43.32
C ASP A 1103 -21.53 6.25 44.64
N VAL A 1104 -22.57 6.60 45.40
CA VAL A 1104 -22.48 7.20 46.74
C VAL A 1104 -21.74 6.27 47.71
N SER A 1105 -21.83 4.94 47.53
CA SER A 1105 -21.14 3.98 48.38
C SER A 1105 -19.63 3.97 48.10
N ASP A 1106 -19.21 4.09 46.84
CA ASP A 1106 -17.80 4.24 46.50
C ASP A 1106 -17.23 5.59 46.93
N LEU A 1107 -17.99 6.67 46.75
CA LEU A 1107 -17.59 7.99 47.24
C LEU A 1107 -17.38 7.97 48.76
N ARG A 1108 -18.28 7.35 49.52
CA ARG A 1108 -18.17 7.18 50.99
C ARG A 1108 -16.96 6.36 51.39
N ARG A 1109 -16.70 5.22 50.75
CA ARG A 1109 -15.51 4.37 51.03
C ARG A 1109 -14.18 5.10 50.84
N ASN A 1110 -14.14 6.07 49.93
CA ASN A 1110 -12.93 6.81 49.57
C ASN A 1110 -12.89 8.24 50.14
N THR A 1111 -13.83 8.60 51.02
CA THR A 1111 -13.86 9.91 51.69
C THR A 1111 -12.94 9.95 52.90
N LEU A 1112 -12.16 11.03 53.05
CA LEU A 1112 -11.39 11.32 54.26
C LEU A 1112 -12.19 12.25 55.19
N TYR A 1113 -12.28 11.90 56.47
CA TYR A 1113 -12.90 12.77 57.47
C TYR A 1113 -11.84 13.48 58.31
N GLY A 1114 -12.07 14.75 58.64
CA GLY A 1114 -11.16 15.56 59.44
C GLY A 1114 -11.87 16.37 60.52
N GLY A 1115 -11.09 16.82 61.51
CA GLY A 1115 -11.64 17.55 62.67
C GLY A 1115 -12.53 16.65 63.52
N VAL A 1116 -13.69 17.16 63.95
CA VAL A 1116 -14.64 16.42 64.81
C VAL A 1116 -15.36 15.27 64.07
N TYR A 1117 -15.22 15.20 62.75
CA TYR A 1117 -15.84 14.15 61.92
C TYR A 1117 -14.97 12.90 61.70
N THR A 1118 -13.74 12.87 62.21
CA THR A 1118 -12.95 11.62 62.23
C THR A 1118 -13.75 10.50 62.91
N ILE A 1119 -13.65 9.28 62.37
CA ILE A 1119 -14.23 8.08 63.00
C ILE A 1119 -13.66 7.98 64.43
N GLY A 1120 -14.53 7.78 65.42
CA GLY A 1120 -14.13 7.71 66.82
C GLY A 1120 -13.34 6.45 67.16
N ASP A 1121 -12.74 6.42 68.37
CA ASP A 1121 -12.09 5.22 68.92
C ASP A 1121 -13.09 4.05 69.12
N ASP A 1122 -14.39 4.35 69.11
CA ASP A 1122 -15.51 3.40 69.10
C ASP A 1122 -15.80 2.79 67.72
N GLY A 1123 -15.15 3.28 66.66
CA GLY A 1123 -15.36 2.85 65.28
C GLY A 1123 -16.59 3.46 64.60
N GLU A 1124 -17.29 4.41 65.24
CA GLU A 1124 -18.53 4.98 64.73
C GLU A 1124 -18.31 6.31 63.97
N GLU A 1125 -19.07 6.52 62.90
CA GLU A 1125 -19.13 7.81 62.21
C GLU A 1125 -19.97 8.83 63.01
N HIS A 1126 -19.54 10.10 63.02
CA HIS A 1126 -20.28 11.21 63.63
C HIS A 1126 -21.71 11.35 63.07
N PRO A 1127 -22.74 11.66 63.87
CA PRO A 1127 -24.15 11.71 63.42
C PRO A 1127 -24.39 12.58 62.17
N THR A 1128 -23.76 13.76 62.07
CA THR A 1128 -23.88 14.64 60.89
C THR A 1128 -23.32 14.01 59.61
N ILE A 1129 -22.30 13.14 59.69
CA ILE A 1129 -21.76 12.40 58.54
C ILE A 1129 -22.76 11.32 58.09
N LYS A 1130 -23.38 10.60 59.02
CA LYS A 1130 -24.47 9.65 58.73
C LYS A 1130 -25.64 10.37 58.03
N LEU A 1131 -26.05 11.54 58.53
CA LEU A 1131 -27.07 12.39 57.89
C LEU A 1131 -26.67 12.86 56.48
N PHE A 1132 -25.41 13.23 56.26
CA PHE A 1132 -24.91 13.63 54.94
C PHE A 1132 -25.04 12.50 53.91
N TRP A 1133 -24.63 11.27 54.26
CA TRP A 1133 -24.72 10.13 53.35
C TRP A 1133 -26.17 9.69 53.10
N ASP A 1134 -27.03 9.74 54.11
CA ASP A 1134 -28.47 9.52 53.95
C ASP A 1134 -29.09 10.53 52.96
N VAL A 1135 -28.69 11.80 53.03
CA VAL A 1135 -29.12 12.84 52.10
C VAL A 1135 -28.58 12.57 50.68
N MET A 1136 -27.30 12.21 50.54
CA MET A 1136 -26.70 11.86 49.23
C MET A 1136 -27.38 10.65 48.57
N HIS A 1137 -27.76 9.62 49.34
CA HIS A 1137 -28.52 8.49 48.80
C HIS A 1137 -29.94 8.89 48.35
N ARG A 1138 -30.60 9.82 49.06
CA ARG A 1138 -31.94 10.33 48.70
C ARG A 1138 -31.94 11.33 47.53
N MET A 1139 -30.81 11.97 47.24
CA MET A 1139 -30.64 12.88 46.10
C MET A 1139 -30.72 12.15 44.75
N LYS A 1140 -31.24 12.85 43.72
CA LYS A 1140 -31.16 12.41 42.31
C LYS A 1140 -29.72 12.53 41.79
N ASN A 1141 -29.36 11.82 40.72
CA ASN A 1141 -28.00 11.90 40.17
C ASN A 1141 -27.61 13.34 39.76
N GLU A 1142 -28.52 14.10 39.14
CA GLU A 1142 -28.31 15.54 38.85
C GLU A 1142 -27.92 16.36 40.10
N GLU A 1143 -28.56 16.10 41.25
CA GLU A 1143 -28.23 16.76 42.51
C GLU A 1143 -26.86 16.30 43.03
N ARG A 1144 -26.57 15.00 42.97
CA ARG A 1144 -25.26 14.42 43.33
C ARG A 1144 -24.11 14.97 42.48
N GLN A 1145 -24.32 15.13 41.17
CA GLN A 1145 -23.35 15.70 40.24
C GLN A 1145 -23.07 17.17 40.58
N LYS A 1146 -24.09 17.94 40.97
CA LYS A 1146 -23.88 19.30 41.47
C LYS A 1146 -23.13 19.33 42.82
N VAL A 1147 -23.40 18.40 43.75
CA VAL A 1147 -22.60 18.26 45.00
C VAL A 1147 -21.14 17.93 44.65
N LEU A 1148 -20.90 16.97 43.75
CA LEU A 1148 -19.56 16.58 43.35
C LEU A 1148 -18.81 17.74 42.67
N ARG A 1149 -19.48 18.50 41.79
CA ARG A 1149 -18.93 19.72 41.17
C ARG A 1149 -18.62 20.79 42.21
N PHE A 1150 -19.49 21.01 43.18
CA PHE A 1150 -19.30 21.99 44.25
C PHE A 1150 -18.08 21.70 45.13
N VAL A 1151 -17.74 20.42 45.33
CA VAL A 1151 -16.58 20.00 46.13
C VAL A 1151 -15.32 19.78 45.28
N THR A 1152 -15.42 19.36 44.02
CA THR A 1152 -14.27 18.88 43.22
C THR A 1152 -14.02 19.64 41.93
N SER A 1153 -14.85 20.63 41.60
CA SER A 1153 -14.91 21.35 40.31
C SER A 1153 -15.32 20.52 39.08
N THR A 1154 -15.49 19.20 39.21
CA THR A 1154 -16.00 18.31 38.15
C THR A 1154 -17.34 17.68 38.54
N PRO A 1155 -18.35 17.62 37.66
CA PRO A 1155 -19.60 16.92 37.94
C PRO A 1155 -19.50 15.38 37.80
N ARG A 1156 -18.36 14.83 37.37
CA ARG A 1156 -18.20 13.41 36.99
C ARG A 1156 -17.20 12.68 37.87
N ALA A 1157 -17.44 11.37 38.06
CA ALA A 1157 -16.55 10.50 38.82
C ALA A 1157 -15.34 10.05 37.97
N PRO A 1158 -14.18 9.74 38.58
CA PRO A 1158 -13.09 9.04 37.88
C PRO A 1158 -13.52 7.62 37.48
N LEU A 1159 -13.16 7.17 36.27
CA LEU A 1159 -13.53 5.86 35.73
C LEU A 1159 -13.18 4.68 36.65
N LEU A 1160 -12.02 4.72 37.30
CA LEU A 1160 -11.54 3.66 38.18
C LEU A 1160 -12.04 3.81 39.63
N GLY A 1161 -13.13 4.55 39.83
CA GLY A 1161 -13.72 4.86 41.13
C GLY A 1161 -13.04 6.02 41.87
N PHE A 1162 -13.65 6.44 42.97
CA PHE A 1162 -13.20 7.56 43.80
C PHE A 1162 -11.89 7.30 44.54
N SER A 1163 -11.41 6.05 44.58
CA SER A 1163 -10.07 5.68 45.04
C SER A 1163 -8.95 6.35 44.24
N HIS A 1164 -9.22 6.68 42.97
CA HIS A 1164 -8.31 7.37 42.05
C HIS A 1164 -8.58 8.89 41.97
N LEU A 1165 -9.48 9.43 42.79
CA LEU A 1165 -9.65 10.88 42.92
C LEU A 1165 -8.49 11.45 43.74
N ASN A 1166 -7.63 12.26 43.12
CA ASN A 1166 -6.50 12.92 43.77
C ASN A 1166 -6.65 14.46 43.68
N PRO A 1167 -6.59 15.21 44.80
CA PRO A 1167 -6.64 14.74 46.19
C PRO A 1167 -7.98 14.04 46.51
N ARG A 1168 -8.05 13.24 47.59
CA ARG A 1168 -9.28 12.52 47.94
C ARG A 1168 -10.40 13.46 48.37
N PHE A 1169 -11.65 13.06 48.09
CA PHE A 1169 -12.83 13.75 48.63
C PHE A 1169 -12.75 13.78 50.16
N SER A 1170 -12.95 14.95 50.75
CA SER A 1170 -12.73 15.16 52.18
C SER A 1170 -13.88 15.92 52.82
N ILE A 1171 -14.25 15.60 54.06
CA ILE A 1171 -15.25 16.35 54.84
C ILE A 1171 -14.67 16.75 56.20
N ARG A 1172 -14.82 18.02 56.57
CA ARG A 1172 -14.39 18.57 57.87
C ARG A 1172 -15.47 19.44 58.48
N ASP A 1173 -15.52 19.51 59.81
CA ASP A 1173 -16.43 20.40 60.53
C ASP A 1173 -16.06 21.88 60.35
N SER A 1174 -17.06 22.75 60.31
CA SER A 1174 -16.87 24.19 60.07
C SER A 1174 -17.48 25.10 61.12
N SER A 1175 -18.58 24.70 61.76
CA SER A 1175 -19.23 25.43 62.86
C SER A 1175 -20.25 24.56 63.60
N GLU A 1176 -20.63 24.98 64.81
CA GLU A 1176 -21.85 24.52 65.52
C GLU A 1176 -23.11 25.23 65.03
N ASP A 1177 -22.94 26.39 64.42
CA ASP A 1177 -24.03 27.19 63.85
C ASP A 1177 -24.68 26.47 62.66
N GLN A 1178 -25.96 26.12 62.82
CA GLN A 1178 -26.79 25.46 61.81
C GLN A 1178 -27.43 26.43 60.81
N GLU A 1179 -27.29 27.75 61.00
CA GLU A 1179 -27.73 28.74 60.00
C GLU A 1179 -26.70 28.91 58.88
N ARG A 1180 -25.41 28.74 59.20
CA ARG A 1180 -24.30 28.80 58.23
C ARG A 1180 -24.47 27.78 57.10
N LEU A 1181 -24.07 28.18 55.89
CA LEU A 1181 -24.06 27.31 54.71
C LEU A 1181 -22.79 26.42 54.69
N PRO A 1182 -22.83 25.24 54.04
CA PRO A 1182 -21.63 24.50 53.71
C PRO A 1182 -20.78 25.30 52.74
N SER A 1183 -19.46 25.30 52.94
CA SER A 1183 -18.50 25.88 51.99
C SER A 1183 -17.48 24.83 51.55
N THR A 1184 -16.74 25.09 50.49
CA THR A 1184 -15.78 24.12 49.94
C THR A 1184 -14.39 24.73 49.77
N SER A 1185 -13.41 23.85 49.56
CA SER A 1185 -12.08 24.22 49.09
C SER A 1185 -11.74 23.22 47.99
N THR A 1186 -12.21 23.55 46.79
CA THR A 1186 -12.23 22.66 45.61
C THR A 1186 -10.83 22.28 45.10
N CYS A 1187 -9.86 23.13 45.42
CA CYS A 1187 -8.43 22.90 45.31
C CYS A 1187 -7.99 21.59 46.00
N VAL A 1188 -8.54 21.26 47.18
CA VAL A 1188 -8.21 20.06 47.97
C VAL A 1188 -9.39 19.08 48.12
N ASN A 1189 -10.40 19.19 47.26
CA ASN A 1189 -11.62 18.37 47.29
C ASN A 1189 -12.31 18.30 48.68
N LEU A 1190 -12.28 19.41 49.43
CA LEU A 1190 -12.76 19.49 50.81
C LEU A 1190 -14.14 20.17 50.92
N LEU A 1191 -15.08 19.50 51.58
CA LEU A 1191 -16.36 20.04 52.05
C LEU A 1191 -16.26 20.44 53.54
N LYS A 1192 -16.51 21.72 53.83
CA LYS A 1192 -16.57 22.30 55.18
C LYS A 1192 -18.04 22.32 55.63
N LEU A 1193 -18.46 21.26 56.34
CA LEU A 1193 -19.86 20.99 56.66
C LEU A 1193 -20.19 21.39 58.12
N PRO A 1194 -21.15 22.31 58.36
CA PRO A 1194 -21.62 22.63 59.71
C PRO A 1194 -22.27 21.43 60.41
N ARG A 1195 -22.28 21.44 61.75
CA ARG A 1195 -22.82 20.34 62.59
C ARG A 1195 -24.36 20.31 62.63
N TYR A 1196 -25.00 20.11 61.47
CA TYR A 1196 -26.45 19.96 61.38
C TYR A 1196 -26.94 18.72 62.14
N THR A 1197 -28.10 18.85 62.79
CA THR A 1197 -28.76 17.77 63.53
C THR A 1197 -30.01 17.21 62.82
N ASN A 1198 -30.42 17.79 61.68
CA ASN A 1198 -31.59 17.36 60.90
C ASN A 1198 -31.21 17.18 59.41
N ALA A 1199 -31.58 16.05 58.81
CA ALA A 1199 -31.34 15.74 57.41
C ALA A 1199 -32.04 16.72 56.44
N GLU A 1200 -33.22 17.23 56.78
CA GLU A 1200 -33.94 18.16 55.89
C GLU A 1200 -33.24 19.51 55.81
N VAL A 1201 -32.81 20.05 56.97
CA VAL A 1201 -32.02 21.28 57.06
C VAL A 1201 -30.67 21.12 56.35
N LEU A 1202 -29.99 19.98 56.53
CA LEU A 1202 -28.75 19.67 55.81
C LEU A 1202 -28.99 19.68 54.30
N ARG A 1203 -30.03 19.01 53.81
CA ARG A 1203 -30.36 18.95 52.37
C ARG A 1203 -30.69 20.34 51.81
N GLU A 1204 -31.49 21.13 52.52
CA GLU A 1204 -31.86 22.49 52.11
C GLU A 1204 -30.63 23.39 52.01
N LYS A 1205 -29.84 23.49 53.09
CA LYS A 1205 -28.64 24.33 53.15
C LYS A 1205 -27.57 23.90 52.15
N LEU A 1206 -27.38 22.59 51.95
CA LEU A 1206 -26.45 22.04 50.96
C LEU A 1206 -26.89 22.38 49.53
N LEU A 1207 -28.16 22.14 49.17
CA LEU A 1207 -28.67 22.50 47.84
C LEU A 1207 -28.69 24.02 47.62
N TYR A 1208 -28.94 24.83 48.65
CA TYR A 1208 -28.85 26.29 48.55
C TYR A 1208 -27.42 26.73 48.21
N ALA A 1209 -26.41 26.25 48.96
CA ALA A 1209 -25.00 26.58 48.73
C ALA A 1209 -24.49 26.12 47.36
N ILE A 1210 -25.02 25.01 46.84
CA ILE A 1210 -24.64 24.47 45.53
C ILE A 1210 -25.28 25.26 44.37
N ASN A 1211 -26.53 25.71 44.52
CA ASN A 1211 -27.25 26.42 43.46
C ASN A 1211 -27.06 27.95 43.50
N SER A 1212 -26.48 28.51 44.57
CA SER A 1212 -26.24 29.96 44.69
C SER A 1212 -25.21 30.50 43.69
N GLY A 1213 -24.38 29.65 43.09
CA GLY A 1213 -23.41 30.00 42.04
C GLY A 1213 -22.22 30.86 42.50
N ALA A 1214 -22.24 31.32 43.75
CA ALA A 1214 -21.13 32.01 44.38
C ALA A 1214 -19.98 31.03 44.62
N GLY A 1215 -18.83 31.31 44.02
CA GLY A 1215 -17.59 30.56 44.21
C GLY A 1215 -16.89 30.92 45.52
N PHE A 1216 -15.58 31.11 45.44
CA PHE A 1216 -14.70 31.37 46.59
C PHE A 1216 -15.10 32.59 47.47
N ASP A 1217 -15.96 33.49 46.98
CA ASP A 1217 -16.42 34.70 47.69
C ASP A 1217 -17.22 34.44 48.99
N LEU A 1218 -17.62 33.20 49.28
CA LEU A 1218 -18.41 32.83 50.48
C LEU A 1218 -17.61 32.12 51.60
N SER A 1219 -16.29 31.93 51.47
CA SER A 1219 -15.49 31.12 52.42
C SER A 1219 -14.90 31.89 53.60
#